data_AF-A0A7V3SJK9-F1
#
_entry.id   AF-A0A7V3SJK9-F1
#
_cell.length_a   1.000
_cell.length_b   1.000
_cell.length_c   1.000
_cell.angle_alpha   90.00
_cell.angle_beta   90.00
_cell.angle_gamma   90.00
#
_symmetry.space_group_name_H-M   'P 1'
#
loop_
_entity.id
_entity.type
_entity.pdbx_description
1 polymer ?
#
loop_
_entity_poly.entity_id
_entity_poly.type
_entity_poly.pdbx_seq_one_letter_code
_entity_poly.pdbx_strand_id
1 'polypeptide(L)'
;MKVRFLWACFALIWLEVFATAAWSQPSVAPEVADAYKRLAGVVSSQRIRRTVYQLSSYPSRVAGYPGSEEAAKWIEEQFRQIGLQRVSTEEFAVTVPVDKGAKLRVGNREFPLYAMWPNLVRTSQLPPEGITGPIIYARDGKLPNFSGKKVEGSIVLVDFNCGTDWLNAPRLGAKAVIFVEPNATMRGEAESKFIGIPVTVPRFYIRKSDAAPLLALTAEQREVKGTLFCNMPWERRTTRNIIGWIEGTDPKFKNQIIVISAYYDAMAAVPALAPGAESACGLAGLLEVARAYKANPPKRTILFIATSAHFLSLQGVREWMDRHMFELERPNVGQRLVNSLISTIGIKPKQKKLLDIYLFLSLDLSSKSRQVGLFYKGYFYDMREDVQNRFSDTARICRENAEKVGYVLGFDHKKAFADGVNPVEGKNWRNYLPGKFAFDAEVVTLSGANGMTFCTTDDSRALVDTPFDTPEKVNIANVTRQTKLIACLLYHILNDTNAPGELNVPRFPISEPGNFQTMGLQGGFGTLDGQVVLFDPRKSFIPNQPVPGSLAVVRHATKTFMGVRGNMIQKVGDDAYFRFPGIPPITAYGWNKMTNIAAYRLNEQTGEIEYAPDLGVTGATEYAIDFTMSTGRKTTRIVVFRCVPTSIYDLVDQQALRALTTMDVLDGETNGQPRMYGYTLATVQDYSLTSYVEDVAVVFAQPGSRIKIMMGVGPGATRFLLINSTPQKPEGEGYLVAGSAEEAQGFVVRSFSERELTERDLIARGGTIANTALRVAEDMWNLDEWRMSRLRQFRIINEGLEQLHGLAKEHLDKARAALERRDYATFDSYARAAWGYEARAYPDVQATANDVVRGVIFYMFLLMPFAYFMERLLFGFSDLKRQLLTAFIIFLLVFFAFSQIHPAFQLVSNLFVVLLAFIMLALSLLVTFMVAGKFEEQLKQLNRQISGIHRADIGRVSVAFAAFNLGVSNMRRRKARTVLTSITLVLLTFIVLSFTSIVNVLRFNKVPAPGTPLYNGIMIRTALWEPLQEPAYRLLHDEFRDRAVAPRSWFFG
;
A
#
# COMPACT_ATOMS: atom_id res chain seq x y z
N MET A 1 -27.19 -58.59 55.08
CA MET A 1 -28.44 -57.92 54.66
C MET A 1 -28.32 -56.38 54.69
N LYS A 2 -27.24 -55.79 54.14
CA LYS A 2 -27.00 -54.32 54.11
C LYS A 2 -26.38 -53.78 52.81
N VAL A 3 -26.25 -54.60 51.76
CA VAL A 3 -25.61 -54.17 50.49
C VAL A 3 -26.61 -54.05 49.33
N ARG A 4 -27.77 -54.74 49.39
CA ARG A 4 -28.83 -54.61 48.36
C ARG A 4 -29.71 -53.37 48.49
N PHE A 5 -29.74 -52.72 49.66
CA PHE A 5 -30.55 -51.51 49.87
C PHE A 5 -29.85 -50.22 49.39
N LEU A 6 -28.51 -50.18 49.39
CA LEU A 6 -27.76 -49.01 48.89
C LEU A 6 -27.72 -48.92 47.36
N TRP A 7 -27.74 -50.05 46.65
CA TRP A 7 -27.73 -50.04 45.18
C TRP A 7 -29.08 -49.64 44.58
N ALA A 8 -30.20 -49.93 45.25
CA ALA A 8 -31.53 -49.50 44.83
C ALA A 8 -31.71 -47.97 44.95
N CYS A 9 -31.15 -47.33 45.99
CA CYS A 9 -31.19 -45.88 46.13
C CYS A 9 -30.27 -45.16 45.13
N PHE A 10 -29.11 -45.73 44.78
CA PHE A 10 -28.23 -45.14 43.77
C PHE A 10 -28.80 -45.21 42.35
N ALA A 11 -29.54 -46.26 42.00
CA ALA A 11 -30.22 -46.37 40.71
C ALA A 11 -31.39 -45.38 40.56
N LEU A 12 -32.12 -45.10 41.65
CA LEU A 12 -33.22 -44.12 41.66
C LEU A 12 -32.71 -42.67 41.57
N ILE A 13 -31.57 -42.36 42.20
CA ILE A 13 -30.94 -41.03 42.09
C ILE A 13 -30.36 -40.80 40.68
N TRP A 14 -29.85 -41.83 40.00
CA TRP A 14 -29.41 -41.70 38.60
C TRP A 14 -30.56 -41.62 37.60
N LEU A 15 -31.73 -42.23 37.88
CA LEU A 15 -32.90 -42.11 37.02
C LEU A 15 -33.59 -40.73 37.12
N GLU A 16 -33.57 -40.07 38.29
CA GLU A 16 -34.06 -38.68 38.40
C GLU A 16 -33.09 -37.65 37.79
N VAL A 17 -31.78 -37.90 37.83
CA VAL A 17 -30.77 -37.03 37.20
C VAL A 17 -30.80 -37.14 35.66
N PHE A 18 -31.28 -38.24 35.09
CA PHE A 18 -31.49 -38.37 33.64
C PHE A 18 -32.91 -37.99 33.17
N ALA A 19 -33.92 -37.98 34.05
CA ALA A 19 -35.29 -37.58 33.70
C ALA A 19 -35.55 -36.06 33.79
N THR A 20 -34.59 -35.27 34.31
CA THR A 20 -34.72 -33.80 34.42
C THR A 20 -33.62 -33.03 33.68
N ALA A 21 -32.92 -33.67 32.74
CA ALA A 21 -32.31 -32.95 31.62
C ALA A 21 -33.37 -32.61 30.55
N ALA A 22 -34.56 -32.16 30.99
CA ALA A 22 -35.38 -31.31 30.14
C ALA A 22 -34.54 -30.07 29.89
N TRP A 23 -34.12 -29.89 28.65
CA TRP A 23 -33.43 -28.69 28.20
C TRP A 23 -34.23 -27.50 28.73
N SER A 24 -33.68 -26.77 29.70
CA SER A 24 -34.38 -25.62 30.26
C SER A 24 -34.57 -24.62 29.11
N GLN A 25 -35.80 -24.55 28.63
CA GLN A 25 -36.15 -23.60 27.57
C GLN A 25 -35.84 -22.19 28.09
N PRO A 26 -35.21 -21.32 27.29
CA PRO A 26 -34.94 -19.97 27.73
C PRO A 26 -36.27 -19.30 28.12
N SER A 27 -36.43 -18.98 29.40
CA SER A 27 -37.62 -18.33 29.91
C SER A 27 -37.63 -16.87 29.44
N VAL A 28 -38.37 -16.58 28.38
CA VAL A 28 -38.57 -15.21 27.88
C VAL A 28 -39.81 -14.63 28.56
N ALA A 29 -39.67 -13.47 29.22
CA ALA A 29 -40.80 -12.79 29.84
C ALA A 29 -41.89 -12.47 28.80
N PRO A 30 -43.19 -12.69 29.10
CA PRO A 30 -44.28 -12.50 28.14
C PRO A 30 -44.27 -11.10 27.48
N GLU A 31 -44.00 -10.06 28.25
CA GLU A 31 -43.93 -8.67 27.76
C GLU A 31 -42.83 -8.48 26.70
N VAL A 32 -41.67 -9.11 26.89
CA VAL A 32 -40.54 -9.07 25.94
C VAL A 32 -40.86 -9.88 24.69
N ALA A 33 -41.47 -11.05 24.84
CA ALA A 33 -41.91 -11.87 23.71
C ALA A 33 -42.96 -11.14 22.85
N ASP A 34 -43.89 -10.43 23.48
CA ASP A 34 -44.90 -9.63 22.77
C ASP A 34 -44.27 -8.40 22.11
N ALA A 35 -43.29 -7.75 22.75
CA ALA A 35 -42.54 -6.67 22.12
C ALA A 35 -41.80 -7.15 20.86
N TYR A 36 -41.14 -8.31 20.90
CA TYR A 36 -40.49 -8.91 19.74
C TYR A 36 -41.49 -9.19 18.61
N LYS A 37 -42.65 -9.78 18.91
CA LYS A 37 -43.70 -10.03 17.91
C LYS A 37 -44.22 -8.74 17.29
N ARG A 38 -44.44 -7.68 18.09
CA ARG A 38 -44.87 -6.37 17.57
C ARG A 38 -43.82 -5.75 16.65
N LEU A 39 -42.56 -5.69 17.08
CA LEU A 39 -41.47 -5.11 16.29
C LEU A 39 -41.24 -5.91 15.00
N ALA A 40 -41.11 -7.23 15.09
CA ALA A 40 -40.91 -8.09 13.93
C ALA A 40 -42.14 -8.15 13.00
N GLY A 41 -43.35 -7.95 13.54
CA GLY A 41 -44.60 -7.90 12.79
C GLY A 41 -44.74 -6.65 11.93
N VAL A 42 -44.13 -5.53 12.33
CA VAL A 42 -44.10 -4.31 11.49
C VAL A 42 -43.21 -4.50 10.27
N VAL A 43 -42.07 -5.21 10.39
CA VAL A 43 -41.11 -5.40 9.29
C VAL A 43 -41.72 -6.17 8.13
N SER A 44 -41.80 -5.53 6.95
CA SER A 44 -42.45 -6.06 5.75
C SER A 44 -41.45 -6.42 4.65
N SER A 45 -41.50 -7.69 4.21
CA SER A 45 -40.71 -8.17 3.06
C SER A 45 -41.07 -7.44 1.76
N GLN A 46 -42.34 -7.08 1.56
CA GLN A 46 -42.79 -6.36 0.37
C GLN A 46 -42.25 -4.93 0.32
N ARG A 47 -42.18 -4.23 1.45
CA ARG A 47 -41.57 -2.89 1.52
C ARG A 47 -40.06 -2.95 1.34
N ILE A 48 -39.38 -3.93 1.93
CA ILE A 48 -37.94 -4.15 1.68
C ILE A 48 -37.69 -4.36 0.19
N ARG A 49 -38.47 -5.24 -0.47
CA ARG A 49 -38.40 -5.44 -1.92
C ARG A 49 -38.61 -4.14 -2.67
N ARG A 50 -39.67 -3.38 -2.34
CA ARG A 50 -39.95 -2.09 -2.99
C ARG A 50 -38.79 -1.12 -2.85
N THR A 51 -38.19 -1.00 -1.66
CA THR A 51 -37.03 -0.14 -1.43
C THR A 51 -35.84 -0.53 -2.30
N VAL A 52 -35.48 -1.83 -2.32
CA VAL A 52 -34.36 -2.33 -3.14
C VAL A 52 -34.61 -2.05 -4.63
N TYR A 53 -35.79 -2.38 -5.15
CA TYR A 53 -36.14 -2.13 -6.55
C TYR A 53 -36.17 -0.63 -6.88
N GLN A 54 -36.72 0.21 -5.99
CA GLN A 54 -36.78 1.65 -6.20
C GLN A 54 -35.38 2.24 -6.30
N LEU A 55 -34.51 1.96 -5.32
CA LEU A 55 -33.16 2.49 -5.30
C LEU A 55 -32.36 2.01 -6.52
N SER A 56 -32.45 0.72 -6.85
CA SER A 56 -31.77 0.14 -8.03
C SER A 56 -32.36 0.54 -9.38
N SER A 57 -33.53 1.17 -9.43
CA SER A 57 -34.12 1.69 -10.66
C SER A 57 -33.54 3.04 -11.09
N TYR A 58 -32.95 3.78 -10.15
CA TYR A 58 -32.30 5.05 -10.48
C TYR A 58 -31.07 4.79 -11.36
N PRO A 59 -30.60 5.82 -12.11
CA PRO A 59 -29.26 5.80 -12.68
C PRO A 59 -28.20 5.54 -11.60
N SER A 60 -26.93 5.47 -11.99
CA SER A 60 -25.83 5.24 -11.05
C SER A 60 -25.99 6.03 -9.74
N ARG A 61 -25.95 5.30 -8.62
CA ARG A 61 -25.99 5.87 -7.26
C ARG A 61 -24.60 6.10 -6.67
N VAL A 62 -23.55 6.13 -7.49
CA VAL A 62 -22.24 6.64 -7.05
C VAL A 62 -22.43 8.06 -6.51
N ALA A 63 -21.86 8.37 -5.34
CA ALA A 63 -21.99 9.69 -4.75
C ALA A 63 -21.55 10.79 -5.73
N GLY A 64 -22.41 11.78 -5.96
CA GLY A 64 -22.22 12.84 -6.95
C GLY A 64 -22.79 12.55 -8.35
N TYR A 65 -23.27 11.32 -8.62
CA TYR A 65 -24.06 11.01 -9.82
C TYR A 65 -25.55 11.30 -9.61
N PRO A 66 -26.33 11.51 -10.69
CA PRO A 66 -27.75 11.87 -10.58
C PRO A 66 -28.59 10.89 -9.75
N GLY A 67 -28.34 9.58 -9.84
CA GLY A 67 -29.11 8.58 -9.11
C GLY A 67 -28.91 8.63 -7.58
N SER A 68 -27.75 9.10 -7.12
CA SER A 68 -27.49 9.32 -5.69
C SER A 68 -28.34 10.46 -5.15
N GLU A 69 -28.51 11.54 -5.90
CA GLU A 69 -29.35 12.68 -5.52
C GLU A 69 -30.85 12.32 -5.50
N GLU A 70 -31.31 11.55 -6.50
CA GLU A 70 -32.70 11.07 -6.53
C GLU A 70 -32.99 10.09 -5.37
N ALA A 71 -32.03 9.23 -5.03
CA ALA A 71 -32.13 8.39 -3.83
C ALA A 71 -32.23 9.25 -2.57
N ALA A 72 -31.43 10.31 -2.46
CA ALA A 72 -31.43 11.18 -1.29
C ALA A 72 -32.80 11.85 -1.08
N LYS A 73 -33.37 12.45 -2.13
CA LYS A 73 -34.71 13.05 -2.08
C LYS A 73 -35.78 12.03 -1.67
N TRP A 74 -35.75 10.85 -2.28
CA TRP A 74 -36.69 9.79 -1.98
C TRP A 74 -36.60 9.32 -0.52
N ILE A 75 -35.39 9.17 0.03
CA ILE A 75 -35.20 8.79 1.44
C ILE A 75 -35.72 9.86 2.39
N GLU A 76 -35.47 11.14 2.10
CA GLU A 76 -36.02 12.25 2.88
C GLU A 76 -37.56 12.18 2.92
N GLU A 77 -38.19 11.96 1.76
CA GLU A 77 -39.63 11.73 1.67
C GLU A 77 -40.08 10.51 2.48
N GLN A 78 -39.32 9.40 2.42
CA GLN A 78 -39.63 8.21 3.22
C GLN A 78 -39.55 8.52 4.73
N PHE A 79 -38.53 9.26 5.19
CA PHE A 79 -38.42 9.66 6.59
C PHE A 79 -39.63 10.51 7.03
N ARG A 80 -40.07 11.45 6.17
CA ARG A 80 -41.27 12.26 6.42
C ARG A 80 -42.55 11.42 6.42
N GLN A 81 -42.72 10.51 5.46
CA GLN A 81 -43.88 9.60 5.35
C GLN A 81 -43.99 8.62 6.53
N ILE A 82 -42.85 8.16 7.05
CA ILE A 82 -42.82 7.35 8.28
C ILE A 82 -43.28 8.19 9.48
N GLY A 83 -43.13 9.52 9.44
CA GLY A 83 -43.48 10.41 10.54
C GLY A 83 -42.32 10.64 11.52
N LEU A 84 -41.08 10.57 11.03
CA LEU A 84 -39.91 10.99 11.80
C LEU A 84 -39.94 12.49 12.06
N GLN A 85 -39.43 12.89 13.22
CA GLN A 85 -39.36 14.30 13.64
C GLN A 85 -38.06 14.93 13.13
N ARG A 86 -38.07 16.27 13.01
CA ARG A 86 -36.87 17.08 12.71
C ARG A 86 -36.08 16.52 11.50
N VAL A 87 -36.79 16.15 10.43
CA VAL A 87 -36.15 15.63 9.22
C VAL A 87 -35.37 16.76 8.54
N SER A 88 -34.06 16.59 8.43
CA SER A 88 -33.14 17.58 7.87
C SER A 88 -32.08 16.91 6.99
N THR A 89 -31.47 17.71 6.12
CA THR A 89 -30.37 17.26 5.27
C THR A 89 -29.10 18.04 5.56
N GLU A 90 -27.98 17.38 5.36
CA GLU A 90 -26.66 17.86 5.71
C GLU A 90 -25.73 17.73 4.51
N GLU A 91 -25.59 18.80 3.74
CA GLU A 91 -24.83 18.79 2.47
C GLU A 91 -23.33 18.87 2.69
N PHE A 92 -22.56 18.18 1.84
CA PHE A 92 -21.10 18.23 1.79
C PHE A 92 -20.60 17.95 0.36
N ALA A 93 -19.34 18.26 0.10
CA ALA A 93 -18.75 18.10 -1.22
C ALA A 93 -17.96 16.80 -1.34
N VAL A 94 -18.15 16.09 -2.45
CA VAL A 94 -17.37 14.92 -2.87
C VAL A 94 -16.60 15.22 -4.14
N THR A 95 -15.43 14.59 -4.30
CA THR A 95 -14.67 14.62 -5.56
C THR A 95 -14.82 13.28 -6.24
N VAL A 96 -15.39 13.27 -7.45
CA VAL A 96 -15.77 12.04 -8.16
C VAL A 96 -15.42 12.15 -9.64
N PRO A 97 -15.00 11.06 -10.30
CA PRO A 97 -14.81 11.06 -11.75
C PRO A 97 -16.19 10.90 -12.42
N VAL A 98 -16.58 11.87 -13.24
CA VAL A 98 -17.91 11.91 -13.86
C VAL A 98 -17.82 11.44 -15.30
N ASP A 99 -18.40 10.28 -15.62
CA ASP A 99 -18.52 9.79 -16.99
C ASP A 99 -19.58 10.61 -17.75
N LYS A 100 -19.12 11.47 -18.67
CA LYS A 100 -19.97 12.28 -19.57
C LYS A 100 -20.16 11.60 -20.93
N GLY A 101 -19.78 10.33 -21.06
CA GLY A 101 -19.91 9.53 -22.26
C GLY A 101 -18.56 9.18 -22.89
N ALA A 102 -18.51 7.95 -23.39
CA ALA A 102 -17.44 7.45 -24.23
C ALA A 102 -18.02 6.71 -25.45
N LYS A 103 -17.27 6.68 -26.54
CA LYS A 103 -17.66 5.95 -27.75
C LYS A 103 -16.46 5.53 -28.58
N LEU A 104 -16.62 4.43 -29.31
CA LEU A 104 -15.71 3.99 -30.36
C LEU A 104 -16.37 4.18 -31.71
N ARG A 105 -15.70 4.87 -32.63
CA ARG A 105 -16.13 5.01 -34.03
C ARG A 105 -15.31 4.06 -34.91
N VAL A 106 -15.98 3.22 -35.69
CA VAL A 106 -15.36 2.33 -36.69
C VAL A 106 -16.10 2.52 -38.02
N GLY A 107 -15.41 3.12 -39.00
CA GLY A 107 -16.08 3.58 -40.22
C GLY A 107 -17.24 4.53 -39.89
N ASN A 108 -18.44 4.19 -40.36
CA ASN A 108 -19.67 4.97 -40.11
C ASN A 108 -20.48 4.49 -38.89
N ARG A 109 -19.99 3.49 -38.15
CA ARG A 109 -20.67 2.95 -36.97
C ARG A 109 -20.07 3.53 -35.69
N GLU A 110 -20.93 3.85 -34.73
CA GLU A 110 -20.54 4.25 -33.38
C GLU A 110 -20.99 3.20 -32.37
N PHE A 111 -20.10 2.83 -31.46
CA PHE A 111 -20.34 1.88 -30.37
C PHE A 111 -20.27 2.64 -29.05
N PRO A 112 -21.33 2.61 -28.21
CA PRO A 112 -21.31 3.25 -26.91
C PRO A 112 -20.34 2.53 -25.97
N LEU A 113 -19.58 3.31 -25.21
CA LEU A 113 -18.64 2.81 -24.21
C LEU A 113 -18.89 3.51 -22.87
N TYR A 114 -18.46 2.86 -21.80
CA TYR A 114 -18.48 3.42 -20.45
C TYR A 114 -17.05 3.50 -19.91
N ALA A 115 -16.70 4.60 -19.26
CA ALA A 115 -15.37 4.75 -18.68
C ALA A 115 -15.23 3.88 -17.42
N MET A 116 -14.06 3.26 -17.22
CA MET A 116 -13.75 2.53 -15.99
C MET A 116 -13.31 3.47 -14.87
N TRP A 117 -13.39 3.01 -13.61
CA TRP A 117 -12.87 3.74 -12.47
C TRP A 117 -11.37 4.08 -12.67
N PRO A 118 -10.93 5.31 -12.30
CA PRO A 118 -9.56 5.77 -12.51
C PRO A 118 -8.49 4.87 -11.91
N ASN A 119 -7.32 4.85 -12.55
CA ASN A 119 -6.08 4.33 -11.97
C ASN A 119 -5.56 5.42 -11.04
N LEU A 120 -5.74 5.27 -9.73
CA LEU A 120 -5.58 6.34 -8.75
C LEU A 120 -6.30 7.64 -9.19
N VAL A 121 -5.57 8.61 -9.75
CA VAL A 121 -6.13 9.86 -10.30
C VAL A 121 -6.32 9.85 -11.82
N ARG A 122 -5.65 8.96 -12.57
CA ARG A 122 -5.70 8.94 -14.05
C ARG A 122 -7.02 8.35 -14.52
N THR A 123 -7.91 9.20 -15.03
CA THR A 123 -9.20 8.82 -15.61
C THR A 123 -9.04 8.25 -17.02
N SER A 124 -10.13 7.79 -17.65
CA SER A 124 -10.14 7.41 -19.07
C SER A 124 -10.36 8.60 -20.02
N GLN A 125 -10.26 9.85 -19.54
CA GLN A 125 -10.31 11.06 -20.36
C GLN A 125 -9.33 10.96 -21.53
N LEU A 126 -9.81 11.35 -22.71
CA LEU A 126 -9.06 11.41 -23.95
C LEU A 126 -9.07 12.83 -24.51
N PRO A 127 -8.11 13.19 -25.37
CA PRO A 127 -8.15 14.45 -26.12
C PRO A 127 -9.47 14.59 -26.91
N PRO A 128 -9.96 15.82 -27.15
CA PRO A 128 -11.20 16.06 -27.91
C PRO A 128 -11.22 15.42 -29.30
N GLU A 129 -10.07 15.36 -29.99
CA GLU A 129 -9.87 14.70 -31.28
C GLU A 129 -9.95 13.17 -31.22
N GLY A 130 -9.87 12.60 -30.00
CA GLY A 130 -9.85 11.17 -29.76
C GLY A 130 -8.51 10.50 -30.08
N ILE A 131 -8.39 9.23 -29.74
CA ILE A 131 -7.22 8.41 -30.10
C ILE A 131 -7.59 7.39 -31.16
N THR A 132 -6.74 7.23 -32.17
CA THR A 132 -6.98 6.31 -33.29
C THR A 132 -5.94 5.20 -33.30
N GLY A 133 -6.39 3.97 -33.56
CA GLY A 133 -5.54 2.79 -33.66
C GLY A 133 -6.23 1.59 -34.31
N PRO A 134 -5.47 0.56 -34.71
CA PRO A 134 -6.04 -0.74 -35.10
C PRO A 134 -6.73 -1.39 -33.91
N ILE A 135 -7.77 -2.17 -34.16
CA ILE A 135 -8.58 -2.84 -33.14
C ILE A 135 -8.21 -4.32 -33.10
N ILE A 136 -7.87 -4.81 -31.92
CA ILE A 136 -7.47 -6.21 -31.69
C ILE A 136 -8.37 -6.83 -30.64
N TYR A 137 -8.96 -8.00 -30.92
CA TYR A 137 -9.58 -8.81 -29.88
C TYR A 137 -8.58 -9.85 -29.35
N ALA A 138 -8.34 -9.82 -28.04
CA ALA A 138 -7.36 -10.66 -27.34
C ALA A 138 -7.99 -11.63 -26.31
N ARG A 139 -9.32 -11.86 -26.36
CA ARG A 139 -10.03 -12.81 -25.50
C ARG A 139 -9.70 -12.59 -24.01
N ASP A 140 -9.15 -13.59 -23.33
CA ASP A 140 -8.78 -13.54 -21.91
C ASP A 140 -7.54 -12.68 -21.59
N GLY A 141 -6.92 -12.02 -22.57
CA GLY A 141 -5.76 -11.16 -22.35
C GLY A 141 -4.45 -11.91 -22.10
N LYS A 142 -4.40 -13.24 -22.28
CA LYS A 142 -3.14 -13.99 -22.19
C LYS A 142 -2.25 -13.77 -23.41
N LEU A 143 -0.93 -13.84 -23.21
CA LEU A 143 0.07 -13.60 -24.25
C LEU A 143 -0.15 -14.39 -25.57
N PRO A 144 -0.53 -15.68 -25.57
CA PRO A 144 -0.81 -16.41 -26.80
C PRO A 144 -1.91 -15.79 -27.68
N ASN A 145 -2.88 -15.08 -27.08
CA ASN A 145 -3.98 -14.44 -27.81
C ASN A 145 -3.56 -13.14 -28.54
N PHE A 146 -2.35 -12.65 -28.27
CA PHE A 146 -1.73 -11.55 -29.00
C PHE A 146 -0.84 -12.03 -30.15
N SER A 147 -0.43 -13.30 -30.17
CA SER A 147 0.55 -13.80 -31.13
C SER A 147 0.12 -13.57 -32.58
N GLY A 148 1.06 -13.10 -33.41
CA GLY A 148 0.83 -12.74 -34.81
C GLY A 148 0.22 -11.36 -35.05
N LYS A 149 -0.29 -10.68 -34.02
CA LYS A 149 -0.92 -9.35 -34.12
C LYS A 149 0.06 -8.24 -33.78
N LYS A 150 -0.11 -7.04 -34.36
CA LYS A 150 0.71 -5.86 -34.01
C LYS A 150 0.02 -5.08 -32.88
N VAL A 151 0.45 -5.30 -31.64
CA VAL A 151 -0.20 -4.70 -30.44
C VAL A 151 0.19 -3.23 -30.22
N GLU A 152 1.43 -2.87 -30.55
CA GLU A 152 1.92 -1.49 -30.43
C GLU A 152 1.01 -0.49 -31.17
N GLY A 153 0.50 0.50 -30.45
CA GLY A 153 -0.38 1.54 -30.97
C GLY A 153 -1.86 1.13 -31.14
N SER A 154 -2.24 -0.08 -30.76
CA SER A 154 -3.59 -0.63 -30.95
C SER A 154 -4.59 -0.28 -29.83
N ILE A 155 -5.86 -0.50 -30.12
CA ILE A 155 -6.98 -0.50 -29.18
C ILE A 155 -7.37 -1.97 -28.97
N VAL A 156 -7.23 -2.47 -27.74
CA VAL A 156 -7.39 -3.90 -27.46
C VAL A 156 -8.72 -4.17 -26.77
N LEU A 157 -9.54 -5.06 -27.35
CA LEU A 157 -10.68 -5.68 -26.70
C LEU A 157 -10.22 -6.92 -25.94
N VAL A 158 -10.66 -7.02 -24.69
CA VAL A 158 -10.44 -8.19 -23.82
C VAL A 158 -11.74 -8.51 -23.08
N ASP A 159 -11.95 -9.79 -22.78
CA ASP A 159 -13.07 -10.22 -21.96
C ASP A 159 -12.90 -9.67 -20.54
N PHE A 160 -13.99 -9.21 -19.93
CA PHE A 160 -13.92 -8.60 -18.59
C PHE A 160 -13.38 -9.59 -17.54
N ASN A 161 -13.72 -10.88 -17.62
CA ASN A 161 -13.25 -11.88 -16.65
C ASN A 161 -11.86 -12.43 -17.04
N CYS A 162 -10.84 -11.57 -16.94
CA CYS A 162 -9.44 -11.86 -17.27
C CYS A 162 -8.47 -11.66 -16.09
N GLY A 163 -8.97 -11.47 -14.86
CA GLY A 163 -8.12 -11.11 -13.72
C GLY A 163 -7.24 -9.90 -14.01
N THR A 164 -5.92 -10.07 -13.90
CA THR A 164 -4.91 -9.04 -14.19
C THR A 164 -4.26 -9.18 -15.58
N ASP A 165 -4.64 -10.19 -16.39
CA ASP A 165 -4.01 -10.48 -17.69
C ASP A 165 -4.20 -9.37 -18.73
N TRP A 166 -5.20 -8.50 -18.56
CA TRP A 166 -5.38 -7.32 -19.40
C TRP A 166 -4.17 -6.37 -19.40
N LEU A 167 -3.32 -6.41 -18.36
CA LEU A 167 -2.06 -5.66 -18.29
C LEU A 167 -1.07 -6.03 -19.40
N ASN A 168 -1.20 -7.21 -20.01
CA ASN A 168 -0.39 -7.59 -21.17
C ASN A 168 -0.62 -6.67 -22.36
N ALA A 169 -1.83 -6.11 -22.53
CA ALA A 169 -2.12 -5.18 -23.62
C ALA A 169 -1.25 -3.91 -23.55
N PRO A 170 -1.30 -3.09 -22.48
CA PRO A 170 -0.44 -1.91 -22.39
C PRO A 170 1.05 -2.26 -22.25
N ARG A 171 1.40 -3.41 -21.65
CA ARG A 171 2.81 -3.90 -21.62
C ARG A 171 3.40 -4.07 -23.02
N LEU A 172 2.57 -4.51 -23.97
CA LEU A 172 2.91 -4.70 -25.38
C LEU A 172 2.63 -3.45 -26.25
N GLY A 173 2.32 -2.30 -25.63
CA GLY A 173 2.18 -1.00 -26.32
C GLY A 173 0.76 -0.64 -26.78
N ALA A 174 -0.29 -1.29 -26.26
CA ALA A 174 -1.66 -0.87 -26.56
C ALA A 174 -1.97 0.54 -25.98
N LYS A 175 -2.67 1.38 -26.77
CA LYS A 175 -3.07 2.74 -26.36
C LYS A 175 -4.29 2.77 -25.46
N ALA A 176 -5.15 1.76 -25.53
CA ALA A 176 -6.36 1.66 -24.73
C ALA A 176 -6.86 0.21 -24.64
N VAL A 177 -7.64 -0.05 -23.59
CA VAL A 177 -8.25 -1.35 -23.33
C VAL A 177 -9.78 -1.20 -23.24
N ILE A 178 -10.52 -2.04 -23.95
CA ILE A 178 -11.98 -2.12 -23.90
C ILE A 178 -12.37 -3.49 -23.38
N PHE A 179 -13.04 -3.52 -22.23
CA PHE A 179 -13.54 -4.75 -21.62
C PHE A 179 -14.90 -5.11 -22.16
N VAL A 180 -15.02 -6.33 -22.70
CA VAL A 180 -16.27 -6.91 -23.17
C VAL A 180 -17.03 -7.51 -21.98
N GLU A 181 -18.27 -7.04 -21.78
CA GLU A 181 -19.19 -7.54 -20.76
C GLU A 181 -19.33 -9.08 -20.81
N PRO A 182 -19.16 -9.77 -19.67
CA PRO A 182 -19.31 -11.21 -19.58
C PRO A 182 -20.79 -11.60 -19.31
N ASN A 183 -21.10 -12.90 -19.31
CA ASN A 183 -22.44 -13.36 -18.89
C ASN A 183 -22.67 -13.22 -17.37
N ALA A 184 -21.60 -13.38 -16.60
CA ALA A 184 -21.58 -13.25 -15.15
C ALA A 184 -20.19 -12.79 -14.74
N THR A 185 -20.09 -12.06 -13.63
CA THR A 185 -18.82 -11.60 -13.07
C THR A 185 -18.90 -11.58 -11.55
N MET A 186 -17.80 -11.27 -10.90
CA MET A 186 -17.71 -11.09 -9.46
C MET A 186 -16.83 -9.88 -9.12
N ARG A 187 -16.95 -9.37 -7.88
CA ARG A 187 -16.23 -8.20 -7.40
C ARG A 187 -14.72 -8.30 -7.62
N GLY A 188 -14.11 -9.47 -7.34
CA GLY A 188 -12.66 -9.65 -7.52
C GLY A 188 -12.18 -9.41 -8.95
N GLU A 189 -13.01 -9.70 -9.95
CA GLU A 189 -12.73 -9.34 -11.35
C GLU A 189 -12.80 -7.82 -11.55
N ALA A 190 -13.85 -7.18 -11.03
CA ALA A 190 -14.02 -5.73 -11.14
C ALA A 190 -12.91 -4.92 -10.44
N GLU A 191 -12.52 -5.34 -9.24
CA GLU A 191 -11.43 -4.72 -8.46
C GLU A 191 -10.06 -4.87 -9.16
N SER A 192 -9.89 -5.90 -9.99
CA SER A 192 -8.68 -6.12 -10.79
C SER A 192 -8.57 -5.19 -12.01
N LYS A 193 -9.61 -4.41 -12.35
CA LYS A 193 -9.62 -3.53 -13.55
C LYS A 193 -9.18 -2.10 -13.28
N PHE A 194 -8.90 -1.74 -12.03
CA PHE A 194 -8.31 -0.45 -11.66
C PHE A 194 -7.18 -0.63 -10.67
N ILE A 195 -6.22 0.29 -10.68
CA ILE A 195 -4.93 0.17 -9.98
C ILE A 195 -4.75 1.31 -8.98
N GLY A 196 -4.08 1.07 -7.86
CA GLY A 196 -3.69 2.08 -6.86
C GLY A 196 -2.53 3.00 -7.29
N ILE A 197 -2.13 2.91 -8.56
CA ILE A 197 -1.00 3.60 -9.19
C ILE A 197 -1.53 4.31 -10.44
N PRO A 198 -1.12 5.55 -10.73
CA PRO A 198 -1.74 6.37 -11.77
C PRO A 198 -1.22 6.06 -13.19
N VAL A 199 -1.30 4.79 -13.58
CA VAL A 199 -0.85 4.28 -14.88
C VAL A 199 -1.68 4.89 -16.02
N THR A 200 -1.01 5.38 -17.06
CA THR A 200 -1.59 6.03 -18.25
C THR A 200 -2.11 5.01 -19.26
N VAL A 201 -3.22 4.36 -18.93
CA VAL A 201 -3.94 3.46 -19.86
C VAL A 201 -5.44 3.71 -19.73
N PRO A 202 -6.05 4.42 -20.70
CA PRO A 202 -7.50 4.58 -20.81
C PRO A 202 -8.19 3.22 -20.92
N ARG A 203 -9.23 3.03 -20.09
CA ARG A 203 -9.95 1.77 -19.95
C ARG A 203 -11.45 1.99 -20.07
N PHE A 204 -12.09 1.14 -20.85
CA PHE A 204 -13.51 1.25 -21.18
C PHE A 204 -14.22 -0.08 -20.98
N TYR A 205 -15.54 -0.02 -20.83
CA TYR A 205 -16.43 -1.16 -20.79
C TYR A 205 -17.44 -1.06 -21.93
N ILE A 206 -17.67 -2.16 -22.63
CA ILE A 206 -18.69 -2.28 -23.67
C ILE A 206 -19.69 -3.37 -23.28
N ARG A 207 -20.99 -3.06 -23.40
CA ARG A 207 -22.05 -4.05 -23.17
C ARG A 207 -21.97 -5.16 -24.20
N LYS A 208 -22.42 -6.36 -23.81
CA LYS A 208 -22.27 -7.55 -24.64
C LYS A 208 -23.05 -7.42 -25.96
N SER A 209 -24.23 -6.80 -25.90
CA SER A 209 -25.06 -6.51 -27.09
C SER A 209 -24.33 -5.64 -28.12
N ASP A 210 -23.59 -4.64 -27.64
CA ASP A 210 -22.92 -3.65 -28.49
C ASP A 210 -21.56 -4.17 -28.98
N ALA A 211 -20.93 -5.06 -28.21
CA ALA A 211 -19.69 -5.74 -28.56
C ALA A 211 -19.86 -6.76 -29.68
N ALA A 212 -20.98 -7.48 -29.75
CA ALA A 212 -21.20 -8.54 -30.73
C ALA A 212 -20.93 -8.13 -32.20
N PRO A 213 -21.50 -7.02 -32.72
CA PRO A 213 -21.19 -6.54 -34.06
C PRO A 213 -19.73 -6.10 -34.25
N LEU A 214 -19.08 -5.57 -33.21
CA LEU A 214 -17.67 -5.19 -33.26
C LEU A 214 -16.74 -6.41 -33.30
N LEU A 215 -17.07 -7.46 -32.54
CA LEU A 215 -16.35 -8.73 -32.56
C LEU A 215 -16.48 -9.43 -33.91
N ALA A 216 -17.67 -9.41 -34.53
CA ALA A 216 -17.86 -9.93 -35.89
C ALA A 216 -16.97 -9.19 -36.91
N LEU A 217 -16.92 -7.85 -36.86
CA LEU A 217 -16.06 -7.05 -37.73
C LEU A 217 -14.57 -7.41 -37.60
N THR A 218 -14.09 -7.63 -36.38
CA THR A 218 -12.69 -8.01 -36.12
C THR A 218 -12.36 -9.46 -36.51
N ALA A 219 -13.36 -10.32 -36.68
CA ALA A 219 -13.19 -11.68 -37.18
C ALA A 219 -13.20 -11.75 -38.73
N GLU A 220 -14.00 -10.90 -39.38
CA GLU A 220 -14.17 -10.88 -40.84
C GLU A 220 -13.06 -10.10 -41.56
N GLN A 221 -12.64 -8.95 -41.00
CA GLN A 221 -11.67 -8.06 -41.64
C GLN A 221 -10.26 -8.28 -41.08
N ARG A 222 -9.26 -8.32 -41.96
CA ARG A 222 -7.85 -8.43 -41.56
C ARG A 222 -7.35 -7.22 -40.75
N GLU A 223 -7.86 -6.02 -41.03
CA GLU A 223 -7.50 -4.80 -40.31
C GLU A 223 -8.73 -3.93 -40.07
N VAL A 224 -9.13 -3.81 -38.80
CA VAL A 224 -10.18 -2.89 -38.36
C VAL A 224 -9.50 -1.71 -37.65
N LYS A 225 -9.85 -0.48 -38.01
CA LYS A 225 -9.31 0.74 -37.38
C LYS A 225 -10.46 1.56 -36.80
N GLY A 226 -10.26 2.13 -35.62
CA GLY A 226 -11.26 2.97 -34.98
C GLY A 226 -10.67 4.12 -34.18
N THR A 227 -11.54 5.08 -33.87
CA THR A 227 -11.24 6.26 -33.07
C THR A 227 -12.06 6.25 -31.79
N LEU A 228 -11.40 6.35 -30.64
CA LEU A 228 -12.00 6.42 -29.31
C LEU A 228 -12.16 7.87 -28.87
N PHE A 229 -13.32 8.16 -28.27
CA PHE A 229 -13.65 9.43 -27.63
C PHE A 229 -14.12 9.17 -26.21
N CYS A 230 -13.71 10.00 -25.25
CA CYS A 230 -14.16 9.92 -23.87
C CYS A 230 -14.04 11.26 -23.17
N ASN A 231 -15.07 11.62 -22.40
CA ASN A 231 -15.08 12.78 -21.51
C ASN A 231 -15.37 12.31 -20.08
N MET A 232 -14.34 12.24 -19.24
CA MET A 232 -14.42 11.80 -17.85
C MET A 232 -13.55 12.67 -16.92
N PRO A 233 -13.95 13.92 -16.64
CA PRO A 233 -13.22 14.80 -15.74
C PRO A 233 -13.46 14.43 -14.28
N TRP A 234 -12.51 14.82 -13.42
CA TRP A 234 -12.75 14.91 -11.98
C TRP A 234 -13.53 16.18 -11.65
N GLU A 235 -14.62 16.03 -10.93
CA GLU A 235 -15.50 17.13 -10.54
C GLU A 235 -15.79 17.11 -9.06
N ARG A 236 -15.98 18.30 -8.50
CA ARG A 236 -16.52 18.50 -7.16
C ARG A 236 -18.04 18.55 -7.28
N ARG A 237 -18.73 17.62 -6.63
CA ARG A 237 -20.19 17.51 -6.62
C ARG A 237 -20.71 17.58 -5.19
N THR A 238 -21.92 18.08 -5.01
CA THR A 238 -22.59 18.11 -3.71
C THR A 238 -23.34 16.81 -3.49
N THR A 239 -23.31 16.28 -2.27
CA THR A 239 -24.18 15.20 -1.80
C THR A 239 -24.62 15.50 -0.37
N ARG A 240 -25.45 14.65 0.24
CA ARG A 240 -26.09 14.95 1.53
C ARG A 240 -26.26 13.74 2.44
N ASN A 241 -26.11 13.94 3.74
CA ASN A 241 -26.65 13.00 4.74
C ASN A 241 -28.09 13.42 5.07
N ILE A 242 -28.94 12.45 5.40
CA ILE A 242 -30.34 12.68 5.73
C ILE A 242 -30.59 12.20 7.14
N ILE A 243 -31.18 13.06 7.96
CA ILE A 243 -31.29 12.87 9.40
C ILE A 243 -32.77 12.89 9.77
N GLY A 244 -33.18 11.98 10.66
CA GLY A 244 -34.54 11.93 11.20
C GLY A 244 -34.54 11.45 12.65
N TRP A 245 -35.49 11.93 13.45
CA TRP A 245 -35.53 11.69 14.89
C TRP A 245 -36.77 10.93 15.33
N ILE A 246 -36.62 10.10 16.36
CA ILE A 246 -37.71 9.62 17.20
C ILE A 246 -37.36 9.99 18.64
N GLU A 247 -38.07 10.95 19.22
CA GLU A 247 -37.88 11.33 20.62
C GLU A 247 -38.28 10.20 21.58
N GLY A 248 -37.45 9.95 22.58
CA GLY A 248 -37.69 8.94 23.60
C GLY A 248 -38.88 9.29 24.51
N THR A 249 -39.62 8.27 24.93
CA THR A 249 -40.84 8.43 25.75
C THR A 249 -40.56 8.60 27.24
N ASP A 250 -39.38 8.17 27.72
CA ASP A 250 -39.04 8.16 29.14
C ASP A 250 -38.29 9.44 29.53
N PRO A 251 -38.77 10.24 30.50
CA PRO A 251 -38.11 11.48 30.92
C PRO A 251 -36.66 11.30 31.40
N LYS A 252 -36.31 10.13 31.95
CA LYS A 252 -34.95 9.79 32.42
C LYS A 252 -34.03 9.42 31.26
N PHE A 253 -34.55 8.71 30.26
CA PHE A 253 -33.74 8.15 29.17
C PHE A 253 -33.81 8.92 27.85
N LYS A 254 -34.77 9.83 27.66
CA LYS A 254 -34.95 10.56 26.40
C LYS A 254 -33.74 11.39 25.94
N ASN A 255 -32.87 11.79 26.86
CA ASN A 255 -31.64 12.51 26.53
C ASN A 255 -30.49 11.57 26.13
N GLN A 256 -30.62 10.26 26.34
CA GLN A 256 -29.66 9.27 25.85
C GLN A 256 -29.96 8.98 24.38
N ILE A 257 -29.07 9.39 23.49
CA ILE A 257 -29.26 9.26 22.04
C ILE A 257 -28.55 8.00 21.53
N ILE A 258 -29.30 7.18 20.79
CA ILE A 258 -28.76 6.05 20.03
C ILE A 258 -28.84 6.41 18.54
N VAL A 259 -27.71 6.41 17.85
CA VAL A 259 -27.67 6.65 16.41
C VAL A 259 -27.81 5.32 15.69
N ILE A 260 -28.70 5.27 14.70
CA ILE A 260 -28.81 4.13 13.77
C ILE A 260 -28.60 4.67 12.37
N SER A 261 -27.58 4.17 11.68
CA SER A 261 -27.18 4.64 10.35
C SER A 261 -27.16 3.54 9.31
N ALA A 262 -27.35 3.92 8.05
CA ALA A 262 -27.08 3.07 6.89
C ALA A 262 -26.74 3.95 5.69
N TYR A 263 -25.87 3.48 4.81
CA TYR A 263 -25.53 4.20 3.59
C TYR A 263 -26.53 3.91 2.47
N TYR A 264 -26.65 4.84 1.52
CA TYR A 264 -27.59 4.73 0.40
C TYR A 264 -26.95 4.87 -0.99
N ASP A 265 -25.69 5.33 -1.05
CA ASP A 265 -24.90 5.33 -2.26
C ASP A 265 -24.54 3.90 -2.69
N ALA A 266 -24.06 3.77 -3.92
CA ALA A 266 -23.59 2.52 -4.49
C ALA A 266 -22.24 2.73 -5.18
N MET A 267 -21.55 1.64 -5.53
CA MET A 267 -20.30 1.70 -6.27
C MET A 267 -20.25 0.65 -7.36
N ALA A 268 -19.54 0.98 -8.44
CA ALA A 268 -19.14 0.04 -9.48
C ALA A 268 -17.80 0.45 -10.08
N ALA A 269 -17.04 -0.54 -10.56
CA ALA A 269 -15.85 -0.31 -11.36
C ALA A 269 -16.16 0.40 -12.69
N VAL A 270 -17.42 0.38 -13.12
CA VAL A 270 -17.98 1.20 -14.21
C VAL A 270 -18.90 2.25 -13.57
N PRO A 271 -18.43 3.47 -13.27
CA PRO A 271 -19.17 4.42 -12.43
C PRO A 271 -20.55 4.80 -12.97
N ALA A 272 -20.73 4.82 -14.29
CA ALA A 272 -22.02 5.09 -14.94
C ALA A 272 -23.05 3.95 -14.77
N LEU A 273 -22.61 2.73 -14.43
CA LEU A 273 -23.43 1.53 -14.29
C LEU A 273 -23.29 0.94 -12.88
N ALA A 274 -23.80 1.65 -11.87
CA ALA A 274 -23.82 1.20 -10.47
C ALA A 274 -25.26 1.05 -9.93
N PRO A 275 -25.94 -0.09 -10.19
CA PRO A 275 -27.31 -0.32 -9.72
C PRO A 275 -27.39 -0.66 -8.22
N GLY A 276 -26.32 -1.19 -7.60
CA GLY A 276 -26.14 -1.26 -6.14
C GLY A 276 -27.26 -1.97 -5.35
N ALA A 277 -27.81 -3.07 -5.84
CA ALA A 277 -28.95 -3.72 -5.19
C ALA A 277 -28.61 -4.36 -3.82
N GLU A 278 -27.44 -5.01 -3.69
CA GLU A 278 -26.96 -5.50 -2.40
C GLU A 278 -26.71 -4.34 -1.43
N SER A 279 -26.08 -3.25 -1.90
CA SER A 279 -25.82 -2.05 -1.10
C SER A 279 -27.08 -1.35 -0.58
N ALA A 280 -28.24 -1.55 -1.23
CA ALA A 280 -29.52 -1.01 -0.78
C ALA A 280 -30.12 -1.76 0.43
N CYS A 281 -29.62 -2.96 0.77
CA CYS A 281 -30.21 -3.80 1.81
C CYS A 281 -30.10 -3.19 3.21
N GLY A 282 -28.97 -2.54 3.55
CA GLY A 282 -28.79 -1.83 4.81
C GLY A 282 -29.81 -0.71 5.00
N LEU A 283 -29.97 0.15 3.99
CA LEU A 283 -30.98 1.22 4.00
C LEU A 283 -32.41 0.68 4.04
N ALA A 284 -32.72 -0.39 3.32
CA ALA A 284 -34.02 -1.03 3.40
C ALA A 284 -34.32 -1.52 4.82
N GLY A 285 -33.32 -2.08 5.50
CA GLY A 285 -33.39 -2.42 6.91
C GLY A 285 -33.61 -1.19 7.82
N LEU A 286 -32.87 -0.10 7.58
CA LEU A 286 -33.00 1.15 8.33
C LEU A 286 -34.43 1.72 8.29
N LEU A 287 -35.04 1.77 7.10
CA LEU A 287 -36.40 2.27 6.92
C LEU A 287 -37.44 1.41 7.64
N GLU A 288 -37.27 0.09 7.67
CA GLU A 288 -38.16 -0.81 8.40
C GLU A 288 -37.96 -0.73 9.92
N VAL A 289 -36.73 -0.58 10.40
CA VAL A 289 -36.44 -0.31 11.82
C VAL A 289 -37.07 1.01 12.25
N ALA A 290 -36.97 2.06 11.43
CA ALA A 290 -37.63 3.34 11.68
C ALA A 290 -39.16 3.20 11.78
N ARG A 291 -39.79 2.42 10.89
CA ARG A 291 -41.24 2.11 10.97
C ARG A 291 -41.59 1.34 12.24
N ALA A 292 -40.79 0.33 12.60
CA ALA A 292 -41.04 -0.50 13.79
C ALA A 292 -41.01 0.33 15.08
N TYR A 293 -40.03 1.22 15.23
CA TYR A 293 -39.90 2.08 16.41
C TYR A 293 -40.76 3.33 16.37
N LYS A 294 -41.22 3.78 15.20
CA LYS A 294 -42.26 4.81 15.14
C LYS A 294 -43.60 4.26 15.61
N ALA A 295 -43.93 3.02 15.24
CA ALA A 295 -45.13 2.34 15.70
C ALA A 295 -45.03 1.88 17.17
N ASN A 296 -43.82 1.66 17.68
CA ASN A 296 -43.54 1.29 19.07
C ASN A 296 -42.47 2.23 19.67
N PRO A 297 -42.82 3.47 20.04
CA PRO A 297 -41.85 4.47 20.51
C PRO A 297 -41.01 4.00 21.71
N PRO A 298 -39.66 4.03 21.61
CA PRO A 298 -38.77 3.57 22.67
C PRO A 298 -38.60 4.58 23.81
N LYS A 299 -38.01 4.13 24.93
CA LYS A 299 -37.65 5.02 26.05
C LYS A 299 -36.54 6.02 25.71
N ARG A 300 -35.51 5.61 24.96
CA ARG A 300 -34.39 6.44 24.50
C ARG A 300 -34.68 7.12 23.16
N THR A 301 -34.02 8.24 22.90
CA THR A 301 -34.13 8.92 21.60
C THR A 301 -33.33 8.18 20.54
N ILE A 302 -33.92 7.98 19.36
CA ILE A 302 -33.21 7.47 18.17
C ILE A 302 -32.91 8.61 17.21
N LEU A 303 -31.66 8.66 16.75
CA LEU A 303 -31.23 9.47 15.61
C LEU A 303 -30.98 8.55 14.41
N PHE A 304 -31.83 8.63 13.39
CA PHE A 304 -31.62 7.93 12.13
C PHE A 304 -30.77 8.79 11.19
N ILE A 305 -29.73 8.19 10.60
CA ILE A 305 -28.86 8.86 9.61
C ILE A 305 -28.73 7.98 8.37
N ALA A 306 -29.25 8.43 7.24
CA ALA A 306 -28.94 7.85 5.95
C ALA A 306 -27.72 8.58 5.35
N THR A 307 -26.61 7.88 5.19
CA THR A 307 -25.32 8.46 4.79
C THR A 307 -25.07 8.31 3.29
N SER A 308 -24.42 9.31 2.69
CA SER A 308 -23.88 9.23 1.33
C SER A 308 -22.37 9.02 1.35
N ALA A 309 -21.79 8.70 0.21
CA ALA A 309 -20.35 8.59 0.01
C ALA A 309 -19.67 7.58 0.95
N HIS A 310 -20.36 6.50 1.34
CA HIS A 310 -19.75 5.37 2.04
C HIS A 310 -18.62 4.79 1.20
N PHE A 311 -18.86 4.62 -0.10
CA PHE A 311 -17.88 4.04 -1.01
C PHE A 311 -16.73 4.98 -1.38
N LEU A 312 -16.76 6.25 -0.95
CA LEU A 312 -15.67 7.21 -1.09
C LEU A 312 -14.92 7.38 0.24
N SER A 313 -14.34 6.28 0.74
CA SER A 313 -13.61 6.26 2.01
C SER A 313 -14.46 6.72 3.21
N LEU A 314 -15.69 6.21 3.33
CA LEU A 314 -16.60 6.50 4.46
C LEU A 314 -16.87 8.02 4.65
N GLN A 315 -16.88 8.79 3.55
CA GLN A 315 -16.87 10.25 3.64
C GLN A 315 -18.11 10.81 4.33
N GLY A 316 -19.30 10.24 4.11
CA GLY A 316 -20.53 10.74 4.76
C GLY A 316 -20.46 10.79 6.27
N VAL A 317 -19.96 9.74 6.92
CA VAL A 317 -19.81 9.72 8.38
C VAL A 317 -18.64 10.58 8.83
N ARG A 318 -17.54 10.66 8.07
CA ARG A 318 -16.43 11.58 8.40
C ARG A 318 -16.86 13.04 8.38
N GLU A 319 -17.65 13.45 7.40
CA GLU A 319 -18.17 14.82 7.29
C GLU A 319 -19.20 15.13 8.38
N TRP A 320 -20.07 14.16 8.70
CA TRP A 320 -20.98 14.28 9.84
C TRP A 320 -20.20 14.42 11.16
N MET A 321 -19.17 13.59 11.37
CA MET A 321 -18.32 13.67 12.55
C MET A 321 -17.57 15.01 12.64
N ASP A 322 -16.98 15.49 11.55
CA ASP A 322 -16.24 16.77 11.53
C ASP A 322 -17.17 17.95 11.85
N ARG A 323 -18.38 17.97 11.28
CA ARG A 323 -19.39 19.00 11.55
C ARG A 323 -19.85 19.01 13.00
N HIS A 324 -20.08 17.84 13.58
CA HIS A 324 -20.64 17.69 14.92
C HIS A 324 -19.57 17.58 16.01
N MET A 325 -18.27 17.53 15.68
CA MET A 325 -17.19 17.38 16.67
C MET A 325 -17.25 18.47 17.75
N PHE A 326 -17.55 19.71 17.36
CA PHE A 326 -17.72 20.81 18.31
C PHE A 326 -18.94 20.65 19.22
N GLU A 327 -19.94 19.82 18.91
CA GLU A 327 -21.08 19.53 19.78
C GLU A 327 -20.90 18.23 20.58
N LEU A 328 -20.00 17.35 20.12
CA LEU A 328 -19.75 16.03 20.68
C LEU A 328 -18.57 16.00 21.68
N GLU A 329 -17.49 16.75 21.42
CA GLU A 329 -16.27 16.67 22.21
C GLU A 329 -16.48 17.24 23.62
N ARG A 330 -16.23 16.43 24.66
CA ARG A 330 -16.35 16.91 26.04
C ARG A 330 -15.07 17.60 26.49
N PRO A 331 -15.14 18.60 27.39
CA PRO A 331 -13.94 19.25 27.91
C PRO A 331 -13.04 18.23 28.62
N ASN A 332 -11.75 18.21 28.26
CA ASN A 332 -10.74 17.38 28.91
C ASN A 332 -10.47 17.83 30.35
N VAL A 333 -9.85 16.99 31.18
CA VAL A 333 -9.58 17.28 32.62
C VAL A 333 -8.92 18.64 32.83
N GLY A 334 -7.92 18.99 32.02
CA GLY A 334 -7.26 20.32 32.09
C GLY A 334 -8.19 21.48 31.74
N GLN A 335 -9.04 21.34 30.71
CA GLN A 335 -10.05 22.34 30.36
C GLN A 335 -11.14 22.46 31.45
N ARG A 336 -11.52 21.35 32.10
CA ARG A 336 -12.44 21.39 33.25
C ARG A 336 -11.83 22.17 34.41
N LEU A 337 -10.54 21.95 34.68
CA LEU A 337 -9.82 22.67 35.73
C LEU A 337 -9.70 24.16 35.42
N VAL A 338 -9.36 24.52 34.18
CA VAL A 338 -9.33 25.91 33.70
C VAL A 338 -10.72 26.54 33.73
N ASN A 339 -11.76 25.87 33.25
CA ASN A 339 -13.13 26.35 33.31
C ASN A 339 -13.60 26.54 34.76
N SER A 340 -13.20 25.66 35.67
CA SER A 340 -13.45 25.80 37.10
C SER A 340 -12.76 27.05 37.65
N LEU A 341 -11.48 27.26 37.36
CA LEU A 341 -10.73 28.45 37.79
C LEU A 341 -11.30 29.76 37.24
N ILE A 342 -11.69 29.77 35.96
CA ILE A 342 -12.29 30.93 35.28
C ILE A 342 -13.70 31.21 35.84
N SER A 343 -14.45 30.18 36.22
CA SER A 343 -15.75 30.36 36.89
C SER A 343 -15.61 30.99 38.28
N THR A 344 -14.51 30.74 38.99
CA THR A 344 -14.20 31.34 40.30
C THR A 344 -13.96 32.85 40.20
N ILE A 345 -13.51 33.36 39.05
CA ILE A 345 -13.33 34.81 38.79
C ILE A 345 -14.54 35.46 38.10
N GLY A 346 -15.72 34.82 38.14
CA GLY A 346 -16.98 35.40 37.67
C GLY A 346 -17.24 35.33 36.16
N ILE A 347 -16.30 34.75 35.38
CA ILE A 347 -16.49 34.55 33.94
C ILE A 347 -17.19 33.20 33.73
N LYS A 348 -18.46 33.24 33.32
CA LYS A 348 -19.20 32.02 32.97
C LYS A 348 -18.69 31.48 31.62
N PRO A 349 -18.12 30.26 31.56
CA PRO A 349 -17.74 29.66 30.28
C PRO A 349 -18.98 29.48 29.40
N LYS A 350 -18.85 29.68 28.08
CA LYS A 350 -19.93 29.45 27.12
C LYS A 350 -20.45 28.01 27.31
N GLN A 351 -21.73 27.86 27.69
CA GLN A 351 -22.36 26.54 27.80
C GLN A 351 -22.49 25.93 26.40
N LYS A 352 -21.71 24.88 26.16
CA LYS A 352 -21.80 24.04 24.97
C LYS A 352 -22.99 23.09 25.13
N LYS A 353 -23.95 23.14 24.21
CA LYS A 353 -25.08 22.19 24.17
C LYS A 353 -24.54 20.87 23.62
N LEU A 354 -24.27 19.93 24.53
CA LEU A 354 -23.73 18.61 24.18
C LEU A 354 -24.84 17.69 23.68
N LEU A 355 -24.53 16.87 22.67
CA LEU A 355 -25.35 15.72 22.29
C LEU A 355 -24.85 14.48 23.05
N ASP A 356 -25.68 13.94 23.92
CA ASP A 356 -25.37 12.74 24.72
C ASP A 356 -25.59 11.47 23.88
N ILE A 357 -24.69 11.23 22.92
CA ILE A 357 -24.69 10.01 22.10
C ILE A 357 -24.05 8.87 22.89
N TYR A 358 -24.81 7.82 23.18
CA TYR A 358 -24.35 6.65 23.92
C TYR A 358 -23.78 5.57 23.02
N LEU A 359 -24.36 5.38 21.83
CA LEU A 359 -23.99 4.33 20.90
C LEU A 359 -24.33 4.75 19.47
N PHE A 360 -23.43 4.49 18.53
CA PHE A 360 -23.64 4.61 17.10
C PHE A 360 -23.65 3.22 16.45
N LEU A 361 -24.76 2.88 15.80
CA LEU A 361 -24.98 1.58 15.16
C LEU A 361 -25.15 1.75 13.65
N SER A 362 -24.20 1.28 12.84
CA SER A 362 -24.40 1.18 11.39
C SER A 362 -24.99 -0.16 10.98
N LEU A 363 -25.86 -0.15 9.97
CA LEU A 363 -26.43 -1.33 9.33
C LEU A 363 -25.75 -1.54 7.97
N ASP A 364 -24.87 -2.54 7.90
CA ASP A 364 -24.17 -2.92 6.67
C ASP A 364 -24.63 -4.33 6.24
N LEU A 365 -25.85 -4.39 5.73
CA LEU A 365 -26.55 -5.64 5.41
C LEU A 365 -26.44 -5.99 3.94
N SER A 366 -26.38 -7.28 3.64
CA SER A 366 -26.49 -7.89 2.32
C SER A 366 -27.46 -9.07 2.35
N SER A 367 -27.80 -9.60 1.19
CA SER A 367 -28.81 -10.64 1.06
C SER A 367 -28.28 -12.07 1.00
N LYS A 368 -26.96 -12.27 0.92
CA LYS A 368 -26.38 -13.60 0.63
C LYS A 368 -26.33 -14.55 1.82
N SER A 369 -26.34 -14.02 3.04
CA SER A 369 -26.43 -14.80 4.28
C SER A 369 -27.66 -14.40 5.08
N ARG A 370 -28.05 -15.28 6.02
CA ARG A 370 -29.13 -15.02 7.00
C ARG A 370 -28.58 -14.57 8.36
N GLN A 371 -27.27 -14.70 8.56
CA GLN A 371 -26.60 -14.41 9.82
C GLN A 371 -26.17 -12.94 9.85
N VAL A 372 -26.35 -12.30 11.02
CA VAL A 372 -25.88 -10.95 11.30
C VAL A 372 -24.86 -11.01 12.42
N GLY A 373 -23.73 -10.34 12.27
CA GLY A 373 -22.78 -10.14 13.36
C GLY A 373 -22.76 -8.71 13.85
N LEU A 374 -22.31 -8.51 15.09
CA LEU A 374 -22.05 -7.18 15.64
C LEU A 374 -20.54 -6.96 15.79
N PHE A 375 -20.03 -5.89 15.19
CA PHE A 375 -18.60 -5.60 15.09
C PHE A 375 -18.27 -4.21 15.64
N TYR A 376 -17.12 -4.03 16.29
CA TYR A 376 -16.65 -2.74 16.81
C TYR A 376 -15.66 -2.04 15.88
N LYS A 377 -15.05 -2.79 14.96
CA LYS A 377 -14.14 -2.30 13.93
C LYS A 377 -14.19 -3.16 12.67
N GLY A 378 -13.58 -2.66 11.61
CA GLY A 378 -13.33 -3.36 10.35
C GLY A 378 -11.87 -3.18 9.93
N TYR A 379 -11.62 -3.29 8.63
CA TYR A 379 -10.27 -3.20 8.06
C TYR A 379 -9.90 -1.78 7.62
N PHE A 380 -10.84 -0.82 7.54
CA PHE A 380 -10.54 0.50 6.97
C PHE A 380 -9.52 1.26 7.82
N TYR A 381 -9.79 1.40 9.12
CA TYR A 381 -8.79 1.94 10.03
C TYR A 381 -7.95 0.84 10.68
N ASP A 382 -8.51 -0.37 10.89
CA ASP A 382 -7.93 -1.51 11.61
C ASP A 382 -7.15 -1.09 12.88
N MET A 383 -7.88 -0.43 13.78
CA MET A 383 -7.33 0.10 15.04
C MET A 383 -6.80 -1.03 15.94
N ARG A 384 -5.93 -0.66 16.89
CA ARG A 384 -5.41 -1.54 17.96
C ARG A 384 -6.50 -2.40 18.64
N GLU A 385 -6.17 -3.63 19.01
CA GLU A 385 -7.15 -4.62 19.50
C GLU A 385 -7.67 -4.37 20.92
N ASP A 386 -6.90 -3.70 21.79
CA ASP A 386 -7.26 -3.44 23.19
C ASP A 386 -8.47 -2.51 23.37
N VAL A 387 -8.95 -1.84 22.30
CA VAL A 387 -10.23 -1.11 22.34
C VAL A 387 -11.45 -2.02 22.45
N GLN A 388 -11.29 -3.33 22.18
CA GLN A 388 -12.33 -4.37 22.23
C GLN A 388 -13.11 -4.37 23.56
N ASN A 389 -12.42 -4.19 24.69
CA ASN A 389 -13.01 -4.27 26.03
C ASN A 389 -14.19 -3.32 26.23
N ARG A 390 -14.22 -2.18 25.53
CA ARG A 390 -15.34 -1.20 25.58
C ARG A 390 -16.65 -1.74 25.03
N PHE A 391 -16.57 -2.78 24.21
CA PHE A 391 -17.67 -3.29 23.39
C PHE A 391 -18.11 -4.70 23.81
N SER A 392 -17.29 -5.41 24.60
CA SER A 392 -17.48 -6.80 24.97
C SER A 392 -18.84 -7.09 25.60
N ASP A 393 -19.29 -6.27 26.55
CA ASP A 393 -20.58 -6.47 27.22
C ASP A 393 -21.77 -6.21 26.29
N THR A 394 -21.68 -5.20 25.42
CA THR A 394 -22.73 -4.91 24.43
C THR A 394 -22.93 -6.08 23.47
N ALA A 395 -21.84 -6.66 22.98
CA ALA A 395 -21.90 -7.80 22.08
C ALA A 395 -22.40 -9.08 22.77
N ARG A 396 -21.95 -9.32 24.01
CA ARG A 396 -22.43 -10.42 24.85
C ARG A 396 -23.94 -10.34 25.06
N ILE A 397 -24.46 -9.16 25.43
CA ILE A 397 -25.89 -8.96 25.67
C ILE A 397 -26.69 -9.11 24.37
N CYS A 398 -26.18 -8.64 23.24
CA CYS A 398 -26.83 -8.87 21.94
C CYS A 398 -26.88 -10.36 21.60
N ARG A 399 -25.80 -11.13 21.86
CA ARG A 399 -25.77 -12.57 21.66
C ARG A 399 -26.77 -13.29 22.56
N GLU A 400 -26.79 -13.03 23.86
CA GLU A 400 -27.74 -13.61 24.82
C GLU A 400 -29.20 -13.28 24.45
N ASN A 401 -29.47 -12.06 23.98
CA ASN A 401 -30.81 -11.68 23.54
C ASN A 401 -31.18 -12.27 22.17
N ALA A 402 -30.23 -12.52 21.27
CA ALA A 402 -30.49 -13.21 20.01
C ALA A 402 -31.05 -14.63 20.23
N GLU A 403 -30.64 -15.31 21.31
CA GLU A 403 -31.23 -16.60 21.72
C GLU A 403 -32.71 -16.48 22.05
N LYS A 404 -33.09 -15.45 22.82
CA LYS A 404 -34.48 -15.14 23.17
C LYS A 404 -35.30 -14.78 21.92
N VAL A 405 -34.74 -13.96 21.02
CA VAL A 405 -35.41 -13.58 19.78
C VAL A 405 -35.63 -14.79 18.89
N GLY A 406 -34.62 -15.64 18.72
CA GLY A 406 -34.73 -16.86 17.91
C GLY A 406 -35.77 -17.84 18.47
N TYR A 407 -35.87 -17.96 19.79
CA TYR A 407 -36.92 -18.73 20.45
C TYR A 407 -38.32 -18.20 20.13
N VAL A 408 -38.54 -16.88 20.25
CA VAL A 408 -39.88 -16.26 20.03
C VAL A 408 -40.27 -16.23 18.55
N LEU A 409 -39.31 -15.99 17.65
CA LEU A 409 -39.56 -15.86 16.20
C LEU A 409 -39.39 -17.16 15.42
N GLY A 410 -39.00 -18.27 16.09
CA GLY A 410 -38.94 -19.59 15.49
C GLY A 410 -37.75 -19.82 14.55
N PHE A 411 -36.58 -19.25 14.85
CA PHE A 411 -35.38 -19.48 14.06
C PHE A 411 -34.18 -19.95 14.91
N ASP A 412 -33.27 -20.72 14.30
CA ASP A 412 -32.03 -21.15 14.94
C ASP A 412 -31.17 -19.95 15.34
N HIS A 413 -31.07 -19.70 16.64
CA HIS A 413 -30.37 -18.55 17.21
C HIS A 413 -28.84 -18.67 17.10
N LYS A 414 -28.28 -19.89 17.21
CA LYS A 414 -26.83 -20.11 17.13
C LYS A 414 -26.27 -19.74 15.77
N LYS A 415 -27.10 -19.81 14.73
CA LYS A 415 -26.75 -19.47 13.34
C LYS A 415 -27.30 -18.12 12.89
N ALA A 416 -28.08 -17.44 13.72
CA ALA A 416 -28.68 -16.15 13.35
C ALA A 416 -27.82 -14.96 13.72
N PHE A 417 -27.03 -15.08 14.80
CA PHE A 417 -26.21 -13.98 15.32
C PHE A 417 -24.76 -14.41 15.55
N ALA A 418 -23.81 -13.54 15.19
CA ALA A 418 -22.39 -13.72 15.47
C ALA A 418 -21.86 -12.61 16.39
N ASP A 419 -21.16 -12.99 17.46
CA ASP A 419 -20.43 -12.05 18.31
C ASP A 419 -19.09 -11.74 17.65
N GLY A 420 -19.05 -10.66 16.87
CA GLY A 420 -17.86 -10.16 16.20
C GLY A 420 -16.98 -9.27 17.09
N VAL A 421 -17.19 -9.30 18.42
CA VAL A 421 -16.35 -8.57 19.38
C VAL A 421 -15.58 -9.54 20.24
N ASN A 422 -16.25 -10.54 20.84
CA ASN A 422 -15.64 -11.49 21.74
C ASN A 422 -15.18 -12.76 20.99
N PRO A 423 -14.06 -13.39 21.38
CA PRO A 423 -13.54 -14.59 20.73
C PRO A 423 -14.34 -15.84 21.12
N VAL A 424 -15.60 -15.93 20.68
CA VAL A 424 -16.49 -17.07 20.93
C VAL A 424 -15.99 -18.27 20.11
N GLU A 425 -15.85 -19.44 20.76
CA GLU A 425 -15.32 -20.66 20.13
C GLU A 425 -13.93 -20.50 19.48
N GLY A 426 -13.14 -19.53 19.95
CA GLY A 426 -11.81 -19.23 19.41
C GLY A 426 -11.82 -18.46 18.08
N LYS A 427 -13.00 -18.09 17.56
CA LYS A 427 -13.15 -17.23 16.37
C LYS A 427 -13.10 -15.76 16.78
N ASN A 428 -12.17 -15.01 16.19
CA ASN A 428 -12.16 -13.55 16.33
C ASN A 428 -13.02 -12.89 15.24
N TRP A 429 -13.11 -11.56 15.29
CA TRP A 429 -13.93 -10.77 14.36
C TRP A 429 -13.57 -10.97 12.88
N ARG A 430 -12.31 -11.26 12.56
CA ARG A 430 -11.84 -11.48 11.17
C ARG A 430 -12.35 -12.80 10.61
N ASN A 431 -12.60 -13.81 11.45
CA ASN A 431 -13.09 -15.11 11.00
C ASN A 431 -14.50 -15.06 10.38
N TYR A 432 -15.33 -14.08 10.77
CA TYR A 432 -16.69 -13.91 10.25
C TYR A 432 -16.76 -13.11 8.95
N LEU A 433 -15.65 -12.48 8.55
CA LEU A 433 -15.57 -11.55 7.43
C LEU A 433 -14.63 -12.13 6.36
N PRO A 434 -15.15 -12.61 5.21
CA PRO A 434 -14.33 -13.28 4.18
C PRO A 434 -13.45 -12.33 3.34
N GLY A 435 -13.25 -11.08 3.77
CA GLY A 435 -12.52 -10.05 3.04
C GLY A 435 -12.26 -8.81 3.88
N LYS A 436 -11.74 -7.74 3.25
CA LYS A 436 -11.39 -6.48 3.94
C LYS A 436 -12.57 -5.52 3.94
N PHE A 437 -13.46 -5.61 4.91
CA PHE A 437 -14.65 -4.75 5.03
C PHE A 437 -14.29 -3.38 5.63
N ALA A 438 -14.98 -2.34 5.17
CA ALA A 438 -14.95 -1.01 5.78
C ALA A 438 -16.32 -0.70 6.38
N PHE A 439 -16.38 -0.30 7.64
CA PHE A 439 -17.64 0.05 8.30
C PHE A 439 -17.73 1.52 8.69
N ASP A 440 -18.90 2.11 8.46
CA ASP A 440 -19.22 3.51 8.83
C ASP A 440 -18.95 3.79 10.32
N ALA A 441 -19.29 2.85 11.21
CA ALA A 441 -19.04 3.01 12.64
C ALA A 441 -17.55 3.04 13.02
N GLU A 442 -16.63 2.58 12.16
CA GLU A 442 -15.19 2.67 12.45
C GLU A 442 -14.74 4.12 12.65
N VAL A 443 -15.37 5.07 11.96
CA VAL A 443 -15.10 6.51 12.09
C VAL A 443 -15.41 7.00 13.51
N VAL A 444 -16.50 6.49 14.11
CA VAL A 444 -16.94 6.83 15.46
C VAL A 444 -16.07 6.13 16.51
N THR A 445 -15.73 4.87 16.28
CA THR A 445 -14.79 4.14 17.15
C THR A 445 -13.42 4.81 17.15
N LEU A 446 -12.96 5.30 16.00
CA LEU A 446 -11.71 6.04 15.85
C LEU A 446 -11.70 7.29 16.71
N SER A 447 -12.81 8.04 16.81
CA SER A 447 -12.88 9.24 17.63
C SER A 447 -12.87 8.96 19.15
N GLY A 448 -12.80 7.70 19.58
CA GLY A 448 -12.86 7.31 20.99
C GLY A 448 -14.27 7.04 21.52
N ALA A 449 -15.31 7.17 20.69
CA ALA A 449 -16.70 6.92 21.08
C ALA A 449 -17.14 5.47 20.81
N ASN A 450 -18.38 5.13 21.19
CA ASN A 450 -18.93 3.79 21.04
C ASN A 450 -19.57 3.62 19.64
N GLY A 451 -18.78 3.18 18.66
CA GLY A 451 -19.25 2.80 17.32
C GLY A 451 -19.31 1.29 17.15
N MET A 452 -20.44 0.76 16.65
CA MET A 452 -20.57 -0.65 16.29
C MET A 452 -21.38 -0.83 15.00
N THR A 453 -21.21 -1.95 14.32
CA THR A 453 -21.89 -2.28 13.05
C THR A 453 -22.60 -3.61 13.14
N PHE A 454 -23.88 -3.65 12.80
CA PHE A 454 -24.54 -4.88 12.40
C PHE A 454 -24.21 -5.17 10.95
N CYS A 455 -23.46 -6.23 10.70
CA CYS A 455 -23.02 -6.64 9.37
C CYS A 455 -23.52 -8.05 9.04
N THR A 456 -23.95 -8.29 7.81
CA THR A 456 -24.15 -9.67 7.33
C THR A 456 -22.82 -10.41 7.30
N THR A 457 -22.75 -11.57 7.95
CA THR A 457 -21.53 -12.40 8.03
C THR A 457 -21.53 -13.52 7.01
N ASP A 458 -20.36 -14.13 6.78
CA ASP A 458 -20.18 -15.23 5.82
C ASP A 458 -20.62 -14.88 4.39
N ASP A 459 -20.54 -13.60 4.02
CA ASP A 459 -20.85 -13.10 2.69
C ASP A 459 -19.62 -12.46 2.05
N SER A 460 -19.19 -13.01 0.92
CA SER A 460 -18.08 -12.44 0.15
C SER A 460 -18.46 -11.19 -0.65
N ARG A 461 -19.71 -10.70 -0.57
CA ARG A 461 -20.28 -9.55 -1.31
C ARG A 461 -19.99 -9.59 -2.81
N ALA A 462 -20.10 -10.79 -3.40
CA ALA A 462 -19.54 -11.08 -4.73
C ALA A 462 -20.04 -10.19 -5.87
N LEU A 463 -21.17 -9.50 -5.74
CA LEU A 463 -21.72 -8.62 -6.78
C LEU A 463 -21.49 -7.14 -6.55
N VAL A 464 -21.17 -6.72 -5.31
CA VAL A 464 -20.88 -5.31 -4.99
C VAL A 464 -19.72 -4.82 -5.86
N ASP A 465 -19.72 -3.55 -6.26
CA ASP A 465 -18.74 -2.94 -7.17
C ASP A 465 -18.82 -3.42 -8.63
N THR A 466 -19.90 -4.11 -9.01
CA THR A 466 -20.12 -4.58 -10.39
C THR A 466 -21.42 -4.03 -10.99
N PRO A 467 -21.50 -3.86 -12.32
CA PRO A 467 -22.77 -3.57 -13.01
C PRO A 467 -23.84 -4.66 -12.83
N PHE A 468 -23.45 -5.84 -12.32
CA PHE A 468 -24.30 -7.02 -12.16
C PHE A 468 -25.03 -7.05 -10.82
N ASP A 469 -24.79 -6.07 -9.94
CA ASP A 469 -25.49 -5.89 -8.66
C ASP A 469 -26.93 -5.40 -8.85
N THR A 470 -27.80 -6.34 -9.23
CA THR A 470 -29.16 -6.11 -9.75
C THR A 470 -30.22 -6.65 -8.79
N PRO A 471 -31.41 -6.01 -8.70
CA PRO A 471 -32.40 -6.30 -7.68
C PRO A 471 -32.99 -7.73 -7.76
N GLU A 472 -32.93 -8.37 -8.93
CA GLU A 472 -33.38 -9.76 -9.13
C GLU A 472 -32.48 -10.77 -8.39
N LYS A 473 -31.23 -10.40 -8.09
CA LYS A 473 -30.26 -11.27 -7.42
C LYS A 473 -30.30 -11.13 -5.89
N VAL A 474 -31.11 -10.22 -5.38
CA VAL A 474 -31.23 -9.95 -3.93
C VAL A 474 -32.22 -10.93 -3.30
N ASN A 475 -31.76 -11.67 -2.28
CA ASN A 475 -32.63 -12.52 -1.49
C ASN A 475 -33.34 -11.69 -0.40
N ILE A 476 -34.54 -11.21 -0.72
CA ILE A 476 -35.35 -10.38 0.18
C ILE A 476 -35.70 -11.10 1.50
N ALA A 477 -35.86 -12.42 1.50
CA ALA A 477 -36.23 -13.17 2.69
C ALA A 477 -35.10 -13.15 3.74
N ASN A 478 -33.84 -13.24 3.29
CA ASN A 478 -32.68 -13.11 4.15
C ASN A 478 -32.61 -11.72 4.79
N VAL A 479 -32.70 -10.66 3.99
CA VAL A 479 -32.69 -9.27 4.50
C VAL A 479 -33.83 -9.06 5.50
N THR A 480 -35.04 -9.53 5.18
CA THR A 480 -36.20 -9.44 6.08
C THR A 480 -35.94 -10.11 7.43
N ARG A 481 -35.36 -11.32 7.43
CA ARG A 481 -35.01 -12.04 8.67
C ARG A 481 -33.98 -11.28 9.49
N GLN A 482 -32.92 -10.78 8.84
CA GLN A 482 -31.88 -9.99 9.48
C GLN A 482 -32.46 -8.71 10.11
N THR A 483 -33.31 -7.98 9.39
CA THR A 483 -33.97 -6.77 9.89
C THR A 483 -34.88 -7.05 11.08
N LYS A 484 -35.64 -8.17 11.06
CA LYS A 484 -36.47 -8.58 12.21
C LYS A 484 -35.64 -8.88 13.45
N LEU A 485 -34.53 -9.59 13.30
CA LEU A 485 -33.58 -9.86 14.39
C LEU A 485 -33.04 -8.54 14.96
N ILE A 486 -32.52 -7.65 14.11
CA ILE A 486 -31.95 -6.37 14.53
C ILE A 486 -32.99 -5.50 15.24
N ALA A 487 -34.21 -5.39 14.69
CA ALA A 487 -35.30 -4.66 15.34
C ALA A 487 -35.62 -5.20 16.74
N CYS A 488 -35.53 -6.51 16.97
CA CYS A 488 -35.73 -7.08 18.30
C CYS A 488 -34.52 -6.89 19.23
N LEU A 489 -33.29 -6.98 18.72
CA LEU A 489 -32.08 -6.74 19.52
C LEU A 489 -31.99 -5.28 20.01
N LEU A 490 -32.38 -4.34 19.15
CA LEU A 490 -32.46 -2.93 19.49
C LEU A 490 -33.43 -2.65 20.65
N TYR A 491 -34.41 -3.52 20.92
CA TYR A 491 -35.37 -3.33 22.02
C TYR A 491 -34.65 -3.16 23.35
N HIS A 492 -33.65 -4.01 23.59
CA HIS A 492 -32.85 -3.98 24.81
C HIS A 492 -31.95 -2.74 24.89
N ILE A 493 -31.31 -2.37 23.78
CA ILE A 493 -30.49 -1.15 23.71
C ILE A 493 -31.33 0.10 24.00
N LEU A 494 -32.58 0.13 23.52
CA LEU A 494 -33.42 1.32 23.56
C LEU A 494 -34.34 1.44 24.79
N ASN A 495 -34.61 0.33 25.52
CA ASN A 495 -35.59 0.31 26.61
C ASN A 495 -35.06 -0.21 27.95
N ASP A 496 -33.96 -0.98 27.97
CA ASP A 496 -33.39 -1.49 29.22
C ASP A 496 -32.73 -0.38 30.03
N THR A 497 -32.68 -0.50 31.34
CA THR A 497 -32.02 0.48 32.22
C THR A 497 -30.50 0.43 32.05
N ASN A 498 -29.81 1.55 32.27
CA ASN A 498 -28.35 1.58 32.44
C ASN A 498 -27.92 2.15 33.80
N ALA A 499 -28.87 2.27 34.74
CA ALA A 499 -28.63 2.79 36.07
C ALA A 499 -27.76 1.82 36.90
N PRO A 500 -26.69 2.29 37.59
CA PRO A 500 -25.76 1.41 38.32
C PRO A 500 -26.34 0.66 39.52
N GLY A 501 -27.54 1.01 40.01
CA GLY A 501 -28.10 0.52 41.28
C GLY A 501 -29.26 -0.47 41.18
N GLU A 502 -29.71 -0.83 39.99
CA GLU A 502 -30.82 -1.78 39.79
C GLU A 502 -30.27 -3.19 39.58
N LEU A 503 -30.53 -4.12 40.52
CA LEU A 503 -30.08 -5.52 40.49
C LEU A 503 -31.16 -6.42 39.86
N ASN A 504 -30.74 -7.48 39.16
CA ASN A 504 -31.62 -8.49 38.53
C ASN A 504 -32.58 -7.96 37.44
N VAL A 505 -32.22 -6.87 36.76
CA VAL A 505 -32.99 -6.32 35.62
C VAL A 505 -32.18 -6.36 34.33
N PRO A 506 -32.82 -6.53 33.15
CA PRO A 506 -32.14 -6.36 31.86
C PRO A 506 -31.45 -5.00 31.76
N ARG A 507 -30.18 -4.99 31.31
CA ARG A 507 -29.32 -3.80 31.37
C ARG A 507 -28.73 -3.46 30.00
N PHE A 508 -28.80 -2.17 29.65
CA PHE A 508 -27.95 -1.58 28.61
C PHE A 508 -26.58 -1.28 29.23
N PRO A 509 -25.48 -1.88 28.75
CA PRO A 509 -24.20 -1.88 29.46
C PRO A 509 -23.46 -0.54 29.41
N ILE A 510 -23.86 0.38 28.54
CA ILE A 510 -23.23 1.69 28.40
C ILE A 510 -23.92 2.68 29.34
N SER A 511 -23.23 3.05 30.43
CA SER A 511 -23.74 4.00 31.44
C SER A 511 -23.36 5.46 31.18
N GLU A 512 -22.36 5.71 30.33
CA GLU A 512 -21.88 7.05 30.00
C GLU A 512 -21.91 7.31 28.48
N PRO A 513 -22.15 8.55 28.05
CA PRO A 513 -22.09 8.91 26.63
C PRO A 513 -20.66 8.75 26.08
N GLY A 514 -20.56 8.56 24.76
CA GLY A 514 -19.29 8.36 24.07
C GLY A 514 -18.30 9.51 24.29
N ASN A 515 -17.02 9.16 24.43
CA ASN A 515 -15.94 10.12 24.62
C ASN A 515 -15.33 10.51 23.27
N PHE A 516 -16.01 11.39 22.54
CA PHE A 516 -15.53 11.92 21.26
C PHE A 516 -14.34 12.86 21.48
N GLN A 517 -13.23 12.59 20.80
CA GLN A 517 -11.97 13.33 20.93
C GLN A 517 -11.27 13.45 19.58
N THR A 518 -10.63 14.59 19.35
CA THR A 518 -9.71 14.79 18.22
C THR A 518 -8.36 14.11 18.44
N MET A 519 -7.96 13.94 19.70
CA MET A 519 -6.77 13.20 20.12
C MET A 519 -7.01 12.55 21.48
N GLY A 520 -6.82 11.24 21.57
CA GLY A 520 -6.94 10.45 22.80
C GLY A 520 -5.82 9.42 22.94
N LEU A 521 -5.82 8.67 24.04
CA LEU A 521 -4.81 7.62 24.31
C LEU A 521 -5.00 6.37 23.42
N GLN A 522 -6.25 6.11 23.01
CA GLN A 522 -6.65 4.97 22.19
C GLN A 522 -7.54 5.47 21.04
N GLY A 523 -6.94 6.20 20.10
CA GLY A 523 -7.63 6.80 18.96
C GLY A 523 -7.69 8.32 18.99
N GLY A 524 -8.43 8.89 18.06
CA GLY A 524 -8.72 10.31 17.90
C GLY A 524 -9.17 10.61 16.47
N PHE A 525 -10.06 11.59 16.30
CA PHE A 525 -10.51 12.03 14.99
C PHE A 525 -9.63 13.19 14.50
N GLY A 526 -8.52 12.86 13.84
CA GLY A 526 -7.56 13.84 13.36
C GLY A 526 -8.01 14.54 12.07
N THR A 527 -7.60 15.79 11.89
CA THR A 527 -7.82 16.56 10.66
C THR A 527 -6.50 16.94 10.01
N LEU A 528 -6.38 16.67 8.71
CA LEU A 528 -5.23 17.03 7.90
C LEU A 528 -5.60 18.13 6.92
N ASP A 529 -4.92 19.26 7.00
CA ASP A 529 -5.12 20.41 6.13
C ASP A 529 -3.83 20.75 5.39
N GLY A 530 -3.93 21.46 4.27
CA GLY A 530 -2.74 21.91 3.56
C GLY A 530 -3.00 22.57 2.22
N GLN A 531 -1.92 22.86 1.52
CA GLN A 531 -1.97 23.44 0.17
C GLN A 531 -1.08 22.68 -0.79
N VAL A 532 -1.52 22.59 -2.06
CA VAL A 532 -0.71 22.09 -3.17
C VAL A 532 0.03 23.27 -3.79
N VAL A 533 1.36 23.22 -3.81
CA VAL A 533 2.21 24.35 -4.17
C VAL A 533 3.35 23.97 -5.11
N LEU A 534 3.84 24.94 -5.88
CA LEU A 534 5.10 24.88 -6.61
C LEU A 534 6.20 25.57 -5.84
N PHE A 535 7.42 25.10 -6.08
CA PHE A 535 8.64 25.78 -5.70
C PHE A 535 9.22 26.56 -6.90
N ASP A 536 9.24 27.89 -6.82
CA ASP A 536 9.95 28.75 -7.77
C ASP A 536 10.96 29.63 -7.00
N PRO A 537 12.27 29.32 -7.06
CA PRO A 537 13.29 30.02 -6.30
C PRO A 537 13.47 31.47 -6.75
N ARG A 538 12.97 31.85 -7.93
CA ARG A 538 13.00 33.24 -8.43
C ARG A 538 11.96 34.11 -7.75
N LYS A 539 10.92 33.50 -7.16
CA LYS A 539 9.83 34.21 -6.46
C LYS A 539 9.95 34.11 -4.95
N SER A 540 10.34 32.95 -4.43
CA SER A 540 10.37 32.67 -2.99
C SER A 540 11.35 31.56 -2.64
N PHE A 541 11.99 31.68 -1.46
CA PHE A 541 12.83 30.62 -0.89
C PHE A 541 12.03 29.47 -0.26
N ILE A 542 10.72 29.65 -0.05
CA ILE A 542 9.80 28.62 0.42
C ILE A 542 8.74 28.32 -0.67
N PRO A 543 8.32 27.06 -0.87
CA PRO A 543 7.23 26.72 -1.80
C PRO A 543 5.91 27.35 -1.34
N ASN A 544 5.39 28.28 -2.14
CA ASN A 544 4.19 29.05 -1.79
C ASN A 544 3.28 29.39 -2.98
N GLN A 545 3.63 28.99 -4.21
CA GLN A 545 2.81 29.27 -5.38
C GLN A 545 1.70 28.22 -5.50
N PRO A 546 0.41 28.55 -5.33
CA PRO A 546 -0.68 27.57 -5.36
C PRO A 546 -0.86 26.95 -6.75
N VAL A 547 -1.23 25.65 -6.78
CA VAL A 547 -1.60 24.92 -8.01
C VAL A 547 -3.09 24.56 -7.98
N PRO A 548 -3.96 25.46 -8.45
CA PRO A 548 -5.40 25.26 -8.37
C PRO A 548 -5.88 24.10 -9.24
N GLY A 549 -7.01 23.51 -8.85
CA GLY A 549 -7.62 22.38 -9.56
C GLY A 549 -6.80 21.07 -9.52
N SER A 550 -5.77 21.00 -8.68
CA SER A 550 -5.06 19.75 -8.35
C SER A 550 -5.95 18.78 -7.56
N LEU A 551 -5.63 17.50 -7.60
CA LEU A 551 -6.23 16.45 -6.80
C LEU A 551 -5.28 16.11 -5.65
N ALA A 552 -5.61 16.54 -4.44
CA ALA A 552 -4.94 16.09 -3.23
C ALA A 552 -5.45 14.69 -2.86
N VAL A 553 -4.55 13.83 -2.40
CA VAL A 553 -4.82 12.41 -2.12
C VAL A 553 -4.19 12.03 -0.78
N VAL A 554 -4.98 11.47 0.12
CA VAL A 554 -4.44 10.69 1.25
C VAL A 554 -4.41 9.23 0.78
N ARG A 555 -3.20 8.70 0.59
CA ARG A 555 -3.02 7.35 0.05
C ARG A 555 -3.27 6.32 1.14
N HIS A 556 -4.06 5.31 0.79
CA HIS A 556 -4.31 4.15 1.61
C HIS A 556 -3.58 2.94 1.01
N ALA A 557 -3.02 2.06 1.86
CA ALA A 557 -2.26 0.91 1.39
C ALA A 557 -3.12 -0.13 0.65
N THR A 558 -4.39 -0.25 1.04
CA THR A 558 -5.40 -1.06 0.35
C THR A 558 -6.24 -0.16 -0.56
N LYS A 559 -6.28 -0.44 -1.87
CA LYS A 559 -7.03 0.37 -2.85
C LYS A 559 -8.55 0.31 -2.67
N THR A 560 -9.07 -0.82 -2.20
CA THR A 560 -10.51 -1.02 -1.98
C THR A 560 -10.83 -2.03 -0.88
N PHE A 561 -11.93 -1.79 -0.18
CA PHE A 561 -12.43 -2.57 0.94
C PHE A 561 -13.83 -3.09 0.61
N MET A 562 -13.90 -4.16 -0.19
CA MET A 562 -15.16 -4.75 -0.66
C MET A 562 -16.04 -3.73 -1.42
N GLY A 563 -15.43 -2.91 -2.27
CA GLY A 563 -16.07 -1.83 -3.02
C GLY A 563 -15.79 -0.43 -2.47
N VAL A 564 -15.53 -0.25 -1.17
CA VAL A 564 -15.19 1.08 -0.62
C VAL A 564 -13.81 1.50 -1.10
N ARG A 565 -13.67 2.65 -1.76
CA ARG A 565 -12.38 3.17 -2.22
C ARG A 565 -11.53 3.59 -1.02
N GLY A 566 -10.29 3.12 -0.95
CA GLY A 566 -9.41 3.36 0.20
C GLY A 566 -8.81 4.76 0.23
N ASN A 567 -8.48 5.33 -0.93
CA ASN A 567 -7.86 6.65 -1.03
C ASN A 567 -8.88 7.77 -0.84
N MET A 568 -8.56 8.72 0.03
CA MET A 568 -9.35 9.96 0.16
C MET A 568 -8.84 10.95 -0.90
N ILE A 569 -9.73 11.45 -1.77
CA ILE A 569 -9.36 12.35 -2.88
C ILE A 569 -10.19 13.63 -2.79
N GLN A 570 -9.53 14.77 -2.95
CA GLN A 570 -10.18 16.09 -3.00
C GLN A 570 -9.60 16.94 -4.13
N LYS A 571 -10.47 17.47 -5.00
CA LYS A 571 -10.12 18.50 -5.98
C LYS A 571 -10.05 19.86 -5.28
N VAL A 572 -8.89 20.49 -5.29
CA VAL A 572 -8.65 21.80 -4.64
C VAL A 572 -9.18 22.95 -5.48
N GLY A 573 -9.57 24.05 -4.82
CA GLY A 573 -10.04 25.28 -5.47
C GLY A 573 -8.90 26.19 -5.93
N ASP A 574 -9.21 27.47 -6.10
CA ASP A 574 -8.27 28.50 -6.58
C ASP A 574 -7.12 28.78 -5.59
N ASP A 575 -7.37 28.58 -4.29
CA ASP A 575 -6.40 28.70 -3.21
C ASP A 575 -5.51 27.44 -3.03
N ALA A 576 -5.73 26.42 -3.86
CA ALA A 576 -5.12 25.11 -3.81
C ALA A 576 -5.18 24.41 -2.44
N TYR A 577 -6.18 24.75 -1.61
CA TYR A 577 -6.34 24.23 -0.26
C TYR A 577 -7.09 22.88 -0.24
N PHE A 578 -6.63 21.96 0.61
CA PHE A 578 -7.28 20.69 0.90
C PHE A 578 -7.49 20.50 2.40
N ARG A 579 -8.52 19.73 2.74
CA ARG A 579 -8.88 19.35 4.12
C ARG A 579 -9.46 17.94 4.13
N PHE A 580 -8.82 17.05 4.88
CA PHE A 580 -9.26 15.68 5.10
C PHE A 580 -9.53 15.43 6.59
N PRO A 581 -10.79 15.35 7.01
CA PRO A 581 -11.14 14.91 8.37
C PRO A 581 -11.10 13.38 8.48
N GLY A 582 -10.90 12.89 9.71
CA GLY A 582 -10.89 11.46 10.03
C GLY A 582 -9.58 10.75 9.68
N ILE A 583 -8.45 11.45 9.83
CA ILE A 583 -7.12 10.84 9.72
C ILE A 583 -6.73 10.24 11.07
N PRO A 584 -6.33 8.96 11.14
CA PRO A 584 -6.07 8.32 12.42
C PRO A 584 -4.76 8.85 13.02
N PRO A 585 -4.75 9.27 14.29
CA PRO A 585 -3.54 9.66 14.99
C PRO A 585 -2.68 8.44 15.32
N ILE A 586 -1.44 8.70 15.72
CA ILE A 586 -0.49 7.65 16.11
C ILE A 586 -1.03 6.73 17.22
N THR A 587 -1.87 7.28 18.12
CA THR A 587 -2.47 6.57 19.25
C THR A 587 -3.58 5.58 18.85
N ALA A 588 -4.05 5.62 17.60
CA ALA A 588 -5.00 4.63 17.07
C ALA A 588 -4.35 3.25 16.87
N TYR A 589 -3.01 3.17 16.90
CA TYR A 589 -2.23 1.97 16.64
C TYR A 589 -1.25 1.69 17.78
N GLY A 590 -0.83 0.43 17.92
CA GLY A 590 0.24 0.02 18.85
C GLY A 590 1.66 0.29 18.30
N TRP A 591 1.78 0.96 17.15
CA TRP A 591 3.02 1.23 16.43
C TRP A 591 2.88 2.52 15.62
N ASN A 592 4.00 3.06 15.12
CA ASN A 592 4.02 4.34 14.41
C ASN A 592 3.52 4.20 12.97
N LYS A 593 2.19 4.23 12.76
CA LYS A 593 1.60 4.22 11.41
C LYS A 593 1.86 5.53 10.68
N MET A 594 2.50 5.46 9.51
CA MET A 594 2.69 6.60 8.61
C MET A 594 1.40 6.93 7.85
N THR A 595 1.13 8.22 7.70
CA THR A 595 0.16 8.78 6.77
C THR A 595 0.92 9.27 5.54
N ASN A 596 0.52 8.80 4.35
CA ASN A 596 1.09 9.22 3.08
C ASN A 596 0.12 10.15 2.35
N ILE A 597 0.62 11.26 1.83
CA ILE A 597 -0.13 12.18 0.96
C ILE A 597 0.53 12.35 -0.40
N ALA A 598 -0.27 12.71 -1.39
CA ALA A 598 0.18 13.05 -2.74
C ALA A 598 -0.74 14.11 -3.34
N ALA A 599 -0.28 14.80 -4.37
CA ALA A 599 -1.12 15.69 -5.17
C ALA A 599 -0.76 15.58 -6.65
N TYR A 600 -1.78 15.63 -7.51
CA TYR A 600 -1.60 15.56 -8.95
C TYR A 600 -2.46 16.60 -9.65
N ARG A 601 -1.92 17.29 -10.65
CA ARG A 601 -2.72 18.14 -11.56
C ARG A 601 -2.81 17.44 -12.91
N LEU A 602 -4.05 17.27 -13.38
CA LEU A 602 -4.33 16.68 -14.69
C LEU A 602 -4.60 17.77 -15.71
N ASN A 603 -4.20 17.55 -16.95
CA ASN A 603 -4.66 18.32 -18.09
C ASN A 603 -6.17 18.07 -18.29
N GLU A 604 -6.97 19.13 -18.36
CA GLU A 604 -8.42 19.02 -18.42
C GLU A 604 -8.95 18.50 -19.77
N GLN A 605 -8.15 18.63 -20.85
CA GLN A 605 -8.53 18.17 -22.19
C GLN A 605 -8.07 16.74 -22.44
N THR A 606 -6.86 16.36 -22.02
CA THR A 606 -6.27 15.04 -22.34
C THR A 606 -6.35 14.05 -21.19
N GLY A 607 -6.54 14.52 -19.96
CA GLY A 607 -6.50 13.71 -18.74
C GLY A 607 -5.09 13.31 -18.29
N GLU A 608 -4.04 13.74 -19.01
CA GLU A 608 -2.65 13.43 -18.67
C GLU A 608 -2.21 14.11 -17.37
N ILE A 609 -1.29 13.48 -16.64
CA ILE A 609 -0.72 14.06 -15.43
C ILE A 609 0.33 15.08 -15.85
N GLU A 610 0.13 16.31 -15.44
CA GLU A 610 1.05 17.42 -15.71
C GLU A 610 1.93 17.76 -14.51
N TYR A 611 1.42 17.52 -13.31
CA TYR A 611 2.14 17.74 -12.07
C TYR A 611 1.95 16.56 -11.14
N ALA A 612 3.03 16.17 -10.47
CA ALA A 612 3.08 15.10 -9.47
C ALA A 612 3.95 15.53 -8.27
N PRO A 613 3.90 14.80 -7.14
CA PRO A 613 4.72 15.12 -5.97
C PRO A 613 6.21 15.09 -6.31
N ASP A 614 6.94 16.13 -5.88
CA ASP A 614 8.39 16.18 -5.98
C ASP A 614 9.02 15.40 -4.80
N LEU A 615 9.77 14.33 -5.09
CA LEU A 615 10.54 13.55 -4.13
C LEU A 615 11.99 14.05 -3.99
N GLY A 616 12.36 15.08 -4.74
CA GLY A 616 13.67 15.69 -4.69
C GLY A 616 13.94 16.48 -3.41
N VAL A 617 15.06 17.20 -3.42
CA VAL A 617 15.56 17.96 -2.25
C VAL A 617 14.59 19.08 -1.85
N THR A 618 13.99 19.76 -2.83
CA THR A 618 13.05 20.88 -2.59
C THR A 618 11.61 20.43 -2.35
N GLY A 619 11.34 19.14 -2.49
CA GLY A 619 10.02 18.53 -2.32
C GLY A 619 9.92 17.75 -1.02
N ALA A 620 9.65 16.45 -1.13
CA ALA A 620 9.37 15.56 -0.01
C ALA A 620 10.53 15.38 0.98
N THR A 621 11.78 15.68 0.59
CA THR A 621 12.92 15.64 1.49
C THR A 621 12.79 16.69 2.61
N GLU A 622 12.32 17.90 2.28
CA GLU A 622 12.11 19.01 3.23
C GLU A 622 10.65 19.08 3.70
N TYR A 623 9.70 18.88 2.77
CA TYR A 623 8.26 18.90 3.00
C TYR A 623 7.70 17.48 2.94
N ALA A 624 8.00 16.70 3.99
CA ALA A 624 7.65 15.29 4.07
C ALA A 624 6.18 15.01 3.74
N ILE A 625 5.97 14.16 2.74
CA ILE A 625 4.66 13.63 2.35
C ILE A 625 4.30 12.34 3.10
N ASP A 626 5.26 11.78 3.82
CA ASP A 626 5.10 10.67 4.75
C ASP A 626 5.35 11.15 6.17
N PHE A 627 4.35 11.05 7.04
CA PHE A 627 4.48 11.50 8.43
C PHE A 627 3.51 10.79 9.37
N THR A 628 3.79 10.86 10.68
CA THR A 628 2.82 10.49 11.70
C THR A 628 1.90 11.65 12.05
N MET A 629 0.64 11.31 12.35
CA MET A 629 -0.33 12.22 12.96
C MET A 629 -0.14 12.25 14.48
N SER A 630 0.84 13.03 14.95
CA SER A 630 1.13 13.22 16.37
C SER A 630 0.21 14.21 17.08
N THR A 631 -0.55 15.00 16.31
CA THR A 631 -1.48 16.04 16.80
C THR A 631 -2.86 15.84 16.19
N GLY A 632 -3.92 16.28 16.89
CA GLY A 632 -5.31 16.15 16.41
C GLY A 632 -5.60 16.99 15.16
N ARG A 633 -4.75 17.97 14.87
CA ARG A 633 -4.76 18.72 13.62
C ARG A 633 -3.33 18.87 13.12
N LYS A 634 -3.12 18.64 11.83
CA LYS A 634 -1.82 18.82 11.17
C LYS A 634 -2.00 19.60 9.88
N THR A 635 -1.13 20.59 9.67
CA THR A 635 -1.10 21.38 8.44
C THR A 635 0.20 21.10 7.69
N THR A 636 0.13 20.83 6.39
CA THR A 636 1.30 20.54 5.57
C THR A 636 1.20 21.14 4.17
N ARG A 637 2.28 21.06 3.39
CA ARG A 637 2.34 21.46 1.98
C ARG A 637 2.71 20.25 1.15
N ILE A 638 2.07 20.12 -0.01
CA ILE A 638 2.47 19.14 -1.02
C ILE A 638 3.14 19.91 -2.15
N VAL A 639 4.46 19.78 -2.23
CA VAL A 639 5.25 20.38 -3.31
C VAL A 639 5.12 19.49 -4.53
N VAL A 640 4.66 20.06 -5.65
CA VAL A 640 4.57 19.38 -6.94
C VAL A 640 5.48 20.05 -7.96
N PHE A 641 5.79 19.33 -9.04
CA PHE A 641 6.62 19.84 -10.13
C PHE A 641 6.02 19.44 -11.50
N ARG A 642 6.32 20.22 -12.54
CA ARG A 642 5.91 19.90 -13.92
C ARG A 642 6.64 18.64 -14.37
N CYS A 643 5.88 17.63 -14.80
CA CYS A 643 6.42 16.31 -15.11
C CYS A 643 5.72 15.65 -16.30
N VAL A 644 6.34 14.60 -16.82
CA VAL A 644 5.72 13.61 -17.70
C VAL A 644 5.73 12.25 -16.99
N PRO A 645 4.59 11.55 -16.91
CA PRO A 645 4.53 10.20 -16.36
C PRO A 645 5.08 9.18 -17.35
N THR A 646 5.91 8.27 -16.88
CA THR A 646 6.41 7.11 -17.65
C THR A 646 6.04 5.82 -16.93
N SER A 647 5.18 5.01 -17.55
CA SER A 647 4.69 3.75 -16.97
C SER A 647 5.66 2.58 -17.25
N ILE A 648 5.79 1.69 -16.27
CA ILE A 648 6.65 0.51 -16.33
C ILE A 648 5.85 -0.69 -15.81
N TYR A 649 5.99 -1.83 -16.47
CA TYR A 649 5.20 -3.04 -16.22
C TYR A 649 6.10 -4.24 -15.92
N ASP A 650 5.51 -5.35 -15.47
CA ASP A 650 6.19 -6.63 -15.22
C ASP A 650 7.33 -6.52 -14.17
N LEU A 651 7.05 -5.79 -13.09
CA LEU A 651 8.03 -5.52 -12.02
C LEU A 651 8.14 -6.67 -11.02
N VAL A 652 8.39 -7.89 -11.52
CA VAL A 652 8.50 -9.11 -10.72
C VAL A 652 9.94 -9.60 -10.72
N ASP A 653 10.53 -9.78 -9.55
CA ASP A 653 11.83 -10.43 -9.44
C ASP A 653 11.72 -11.92 -9.81
N GLN A 654 12.50 -12.32 -10.82
CA GLN A 654 12.52 -13.68 -11.36
C GLN A 654 13.07 -14.68 -10.35
N GLN A 655 13.87 -14.23 -9.37
CA GLN A 655 14.44 -15.09 -8.33
C GLN A 655 13.52 -15.25 -7.13
N ALA A 656 13.05 -14.15 -6.54
CA ALA A 656 12.18 -14.20 -5.36
C ALA A 656 10.70 -14.50 -5.68
N LEU A 657 10.30 -14.40 -6.96
CA LEU A 657 8.91 -14.49 -7.42
C LEU A 657 8.00 -13.51 -6.65
N ARG A 658 8.53 -12.30 -6.41
CA ARG A 658 7.87 -11.21 -5.69
C ARG A 658 7.99 -9.92 -6.48
N ALA A 659 7.00 -9.05 -6.36
CA ALA A 659 7.06 -7.71 -6.94
C ALA A 659 8.26 -6.93 -6.36
N LEU A 660 8.91 -6.14 -7.20
CA LEU A 660 9.98 -5.22 -6.82
C LEU A 660 9.39 -4.07 -5.99
N THR A 661 10.00 -3.78 -4.84
CA THR A 661 9.43 -2.86 -3.84
C THR A 661 10.28 -1.61 -3.59
N THR A 662 11.51 -1.58 -4.06
CA THR A 662 12.41 -0.42 -3.97
C THR A 662 12.64 0.18 -5.36
N MET A 663 12.78 1.50 -5.43
CA MET A 663 13.11 2.21 -6.67
C MET A 663 14.01 3.40 -6.39
N ASP A 664 15.12 3.43 -7.11
CA ASP A 664 16.01 4.57 -7.23
C ASP A 664 15.94 5.12 -8.65
N VAL A 665 15.71 6.43 -8.77
CA VAL A 665 15.73 7.14 -10.05
C VAL A 665 17.00 7.97 -10.09
N LEU A 666 17.78 7.82 -11.16
CA LEU A 666 19.02 8.55 -11.38
C LEU A 666 18.89 9.42 -12.64
N ASP A 667 19.59 10.54 -12.63
CA ASP A 667 19.78 11.42 -13.76
C ASP A 667 20.75 10.77 -14.77
N GLY A 668 20.38 10.80 -16.05
CA GLY A 668 21.08 10.07 -17.11
C GLY A 668 22.53 10.52 -17.36
N GLU A 669 22.83 11.80 -17.14
CA GLU A 669 24.17 12.36 -17.34
C GLU A 669 25.06 12.22 -16.11
N THR A 670 24.52 12.56 -14.94
CA THR A 670 25.32 12.66 -13.71
C THR A 670 25.39 11.36 -12.92
N ASN A 671 24.51 10.38 -13.21
CA ASN A 671 24.29 9.17 -12.40
C ASN A 671 23.93 9.46 -10.94
N GLY A 672 23.60 10.70 -10.60
CA GLY A 672 23.12 11.11 -9.28
C GLY A 672 21.60 11.15 -9.23
N GLN A 673 21.04 11.41 -8.06
CA GLN A 673 19.59 11.61 -7.91
C GLN A 673 19.15 12.89 -8.66
N PRO A 674 18.09 12.86 -9.47
CA PRO A 674 17.58 14.06 -10.12
C PRO A 674 17.14 15.10 -9.09
N ARG A 675 17.27 16.38 -9.45
CA ARG A 675 16.83 17.49 -8.58
C ARG A 675 15.33 17.46 -8.29
N MET A 676 14.55 17.14 -9.31
CA MET A 676 13.10 16.98 -9.25
C MET A 676 12.71 15.69 -9.95
N TYR A 677 12.03 14.84 -9.21
CA TYR A 677 11.51 13.58 -9.74
C TYR A 677 10.44 13.07 -8.79
N GLY A 678 9.68 12.08 -9.23
CA GLY A 678 8.79 11.34 -8.35
C GLY A 678 8.55 9.95 -8.88
N TYR A 679 7.94 9.10 -8.08
CA TYR A 679 7.42 7.84 -8.58
C TYR A 679 6.23 7.38 -7.74
N THR A 680 5.48 6.42 -8.25
CA THR A 680 4.43 5.73 -7.50
C THR A 680 4.55 4.24 -7.73
N LEU A 681 4.59 3.51 -6.61
CA LEU A 681 4.68 2.05 -6.52
C LEU A 681 3.53 1.49 -5.68
N ALA A 682 3.35 0.18 -5.77
CA ALA A 682 2.40 -0.55 -4.95
C ALA A 682 2.86 -0.58 -3.50
N THR A 683 2.03 -0.09 -2.59
CA THR A 683 2.32 -0.10 -1.16
C THR A 683 1.85 -1.43 -0.56
N VAL A 684 2.74 -2.42 -0.45
CA VAL A 684 2.39 -3.73 0.12
C VAL A 684 2.55 -3.68 1.65
N GLN A 685 1.46 -3.48 2.39
CA GLN A 685 1.49 -3.49 3.87
C GLN A 685 1.20 -4.85 4.50
N ASP A 686 0.57 -5.79 3.79
CA ASP A 686 0.00 -6.98 4.42
C ASP A 686 0.28 -8.25 3.62
N TYR A 687 1.52 -8.73 3.71
CA TYR A 687 1.96 -10.01 3.13
C TYR A 687 1.22 -11.22 3.72
N SER A 688 0.49 -11.05 4.83
CA SER A 688 -0.04 -12.18 5.60
C SER A 688 -1.41 -12.68 5.11
N LEU A 689 -2.21 -11.82 4.47
CA LEU A 689 -3.60 -12.13 4.14
C LEU A 689 -3.94 -12.08 2.64
N THR A 690 -3.12 -11.43 1.79
CA THR A 690 -3.47 -11.24 0.37
C THR A 690 -2.31 -11.59 -0.57
N SER A 691 -2.59 -12.42 -1.58
CA SER A 691 -1.65 -12.70 -2.67
C SER A 691 -1.60 -11.58 -3.72
N TYR A 692 -2.65 -10.75 -3.83
CA TYR A 692 -2.73 -9.68 -4.83
C TYR A 692 -1.66 -8.60 -4.61
N VAL A 693 -0.95 -8.23 -5.67
CA VAL A 693 0.00 -7.10 -5.71
C VAL A 693 -0.02 -6.49 -7.10
N GLU A 694 0.22 -5.18 -7.17
CA GLU A 694 0.31 -4.44 -8.43
C GLU A 694 1.77 -4.37 -8.86
N ASP A 695 2.15 -5.06 -9.93
CA ASP A 695 3.52 -5.18 -10.45
C ASP A 695 3.82 -4.14 -11.54
N VAL A 696 3.36 -2.90 -11.29
CA VAL A 696 3.52 -1.75 -12.19
C VAL A 696 4.04 -0.54 -11.43
N ALA A 697 4.67 0.40 -12.12
CA ALA A 697 5.12 1.66 -11.56
C ALA A 697 4.89 2.81 -12.53
N VAL A 698 4.84 4.03 -12.00
CA VAL A 698 4.92 5.25 -12.79
C VAL A 698 6.05 6.09 -12.23
N VAL A 699 6.97 6.50 -13.09
CA VAL A 699 8.03 7.47 -12.76
C VAL A 699 7.63 8.83 -13.34
N PHE A 700 7.80 9.87 -12.55
CA PHE A 700 7.56 11.26 -12.94
C PHE A 700 8.91 11.96 -13.06
N ALA A 701 9.16 12.54 -14.22
CA ALA A 701 10.39 13.26 -14.49
C ALA A 701 10.10 14.52 -15.30
N GLN A 702 11.00 15.50 -15.25
CA GLN A 702 10.83 16.74 -16.00
C GLN A 702 10.80 16.47 -17.52
N PRO A 703 9.99 17.20 -18.29
CA PRO A 703 9.97 17.05 -19.75
C PRO A 703 11.36 17.19 -20.36
N GLY A 704 11.72 16.31 -21.30
CA GLY A 704 13.01 16.33 -22.00
C GLY A 704 14.25 15.88 -21.20
N SER A 705 14.10 15.41 -19.96
CA SER A 705 15.22 14.84 -19.19
C SER A 705 15.50 13.37 -19.55
N ARG A 706 16.67 12.85 -19.16
CA ARG A 706 17.01 11.43 -19.26
C ARG A 706 17.07 10.81 -17.87
N ILE A 707 16.38 9.68 -17.69
CA ILE A 707 16.33 8.98 -16.40
C ILE A 707 16.83 7.55 -16.50
N LYS A 708 17.49 7.09 -15.45
CA LYS A 708 17.88 5.70 -15.21
C LYS A 708 17.11 5.20 -13.99
N ILE A 709 16.76 3.91 -13.98
CA ILE A 709 15.91 3.33 -12.94
C ILE A 709 16.57 2.05 -12.43
N MET A 710 16.70 1.96 -11.11
CA MET A 710 17.18 0.77 -10.43
C MET A 710 16.11 0.30 -9.46
N MET A 711 15.89 -1.01 -9.39
CA MET A 711 14.95 -1.60 -8.43
C MET A 711 15.49 -2.88 -7.81
N GLY A 712 14.93 -3.27 -6.66
CA GLY A 712 15.29 -4.49 -5.95
C GLY A 712 14.14 -5.07 -5.12
N VAL A 713 14.45 -6.18 -4.45
CA VAL A 713 13.58 -6.83 -3.46
C VAL A 713 14.25 -6.71 -2.09
N GLY A 714 13.74 -5.80 -1.27
CA GLY A 714 14.30 -5.54 0.06
C GLY A 714 15.70 -4.87 0.04
N PRO A 715 16.37 -4.75 1.20
CA PRO A 715 17.57 -3.92 1.37
C PRO A 715 18.89 -4.54 0.84
N GLY A 716 18.85 -5.53 -0.06
CA GLY A 716 19.97 -6.45 -0.26
C GLY A 716 20.66 -6.47 -1.63
N ALA A 717 19.97 -6.26 -2.74
CA ALA A 717 20.58 -6.36 -4.07
C ALA A 717 19.73 -5.67 -5.15
N THR A 718 20.39 -4.95 -6.06
CA THR A 718 19.81 -4.47 -7.31
C THR A 718 19.46 -5.67 -8.20
N ARG A 719 18.19 -5.82 -8.55
CA ARG A 719 17.68 -6.92 -9.39
C ARG A 719 17.17 -6.46 -10.75
N PHE A 720 17.09 -5.16 -10.96
CA PHE A 720 16.47 -4.55 -12.13
C PHE A 720 17.23 -3.25 -12.46
N LEU A 721 17.65 -3.12 -13.71
CA LEU A 721 18.30 -1.93 -14.23
C LEU A 721 17.66 -1.54 -15.58
N LEU A 722 17.16 -0.31 -15.65
CA LEU A 722 16.82 0.36 -16.89
C LEU A 722 17.72 1.59 -17.02
N ILE A 723 18.78 1.47 -17.82
CA ILE A 723 19.80 2.50 -17.97
C ILE A 723 20.01 2.94 -19.43
N ASN A 724 19.34 2.30 -20.38
CA ASN A 724 19.51 2.50 -21.82
C ASN A 724 20.97 2.27 -22.23
N SER A 725 21.49 1.09 -21.89
CA SER A 725 22.88 0.70 -22.16
C SER A 725 23.05 0.22 -23.60
N THR A 726 24.14 0.63 -24.23
CA THR A 726 24.55 0.16 -25.56
C THR A 726 26.00 -0.35 -25.50
N PRO A 727 26.43 -1.21 -26.45
CA PRO A 727 27.83 -1.65 -26.50
C PRO A 727 28.85 -0.49 -26.57
N GLN A 728 28.46 0.65 -27.15
CA GLN A 728 29.30 1.85 -27.25
C GLN A 728 29.27 2.69 -25.97
N LYS A 729 28.14 2.70 -25.24
CA LYS A 729 27.97 3.38 -23.95
C LYS A 729 27.39 2.42 -22.91
N PRO A 730 28.22 1.54 -22.31
CA PRO A 730 27.76 0.45 -21.46
C PRO A 730 27.14 0.89 -20.13
N GLU A 731 27.51 2.06 -19.61
CA GLU A 731 26.89 2.66 -18.42
C GLU A 731 25.52 3.28 -18.72
N GLY A 732 25.14 3.34 -20.00
CA GLY A 732 23.88 3.87 -20.49
C GLY A 732 23.77 5.40 -20.41
N GLU A 733 22.83 5.95 -21.17
CA GLU A 733 22.55 7.40 -21.19
C GLU A 733 21.26 7.76 -20.43
N GLY A 734 20.49 6.76 -20.01
CA GLY A 734 19.13 6.94 -19.51
C GLY A 734 18.09 7.03 -20.63
N TYR A 735 16.84 6.74 -20.28
CA TYR A 735 15.68 6.81 -21.17
C TYR A 735 15.18 8.26 -21.26
N LEU A 736 14.96 8.74 -22.48
CA LEU A 736 14.45 10.08 -22.74
C LEU A 736 12.98 10.20 -22.37
N VAL A 737 12.67 11.13 -21.48
CA VAL A 737 11.32 11.49 -21.06
C VAL A 737 10.69 12.40 -22.12
N ALA A 738 9.39 12.21 -22.40
CA ALA A 738 8.69 13.01 -23.41
C ALA A 738 8.68 14.52 -23.10
N GLY A 739 8.34 15.32 -24.11
CA GLY A 739 8.30 16.79 -24.04
C GLY A 739 9.66 17.48 -24.28
N SER A 740 9.67 18.81 -24.21
CA SER A 740 10.87 19.63 -24.39
C SER A 740 11.42 20.16 -23.06
N ALA A 741 12.74 20.36 -22.97
CA ALA A 741 13.38 20.95 -21.79
C ALA A 741 12.86 22.36 -21.47
N GLU A 742 12.35 23.08 -22.47
CA GLU A 742 11.79 24.43 -22.36
C GLU A 742 10.44 24.44 -21.61
N GLU A 743 9.71 23.32 -21.59
CA GLU A 743 8.47 23.16 -20.83
C GLU A 743 8.70 22.97 -19.32
N ALA A 744 9.94 22.81 -18.88
CA ALA A 744 10.27 22.67 -17.46
C ALA A 744 10.10 24.01 -16.72
N GLN A 745 9.48 23.97 -15.53
CA GLN A 745 9.26 25.17 -14.74
C GLN A 745 10.56 25.72 -14.16
N GLY A 746 11.17 26.72 -14.79
CA GLY A 746 12.16 27.61 -14.16
C GLY A 746 13.53 27.01 -13.83
N PHE A 747 13.74 25.73 -14.10
CA PHE A 747 15.03 25.04 -13.98
C PHE A 747 15.40 24.51 -15.36
N VAL A 748 16.52 24.99 -15.89
CA VAL A 748 17.04 24.54 -17.18
C VAL A 748 17.48 23.09 -17.03
N VAL A 749 16.69 22.16 -17.57
CA VAL A 749 17.17 20.82 -17.92
C VAL A 749 18.18 21.04 -19.05
N ARG A 750 19.38 20.45 -18.96
CA ARG A 750 20.43 20.65 -19.97
C ARG A 750 19.88 20.32 -21.36
N SER A 751 20.16 21.20 -22.34
CA SER A 751 19.68 21.05 -23.71
C SER A 751 20.25 19.76 -24.31
N PHE A 752 19.39 18.83 -24.72
CA PHE A 752 19.79 17.69 -25.54
C PHE A 752 19.80 18.11 -27.02
N SER A 753 20.71 17.55 -27.82
CA SER A 753 20.66 17.74 -29.27
C SER A 753 19.63 16.79 -29.88
N GLU A 754 18.60 17.30 -30.55
CA GLU A 754 17.55 16.50 -31.20
C GLU A 754 18.05 15.57 -32.32
N ARG A 755 19.31 15.69 -32.74
CA ARG A 755 19.87 15.03 -33.93
C ARG A 755 20.27 13.55 -33.77
N GLU A 756 20.15 12.95 -32.58
CA GLU A 756 20.54 11.54 -32.35
C GLU A 756 19.54 10.81 -31.44
N LEU A 757 18.30 10.63 -31.88
CA LEU A 757 17.32 9.80 -31.14
C LEU A 757 17.47 8.32 -31.54
N THR A 758 17.69 7.45 -30.56
CA THR A 758 17.69 5.99 -30.77
C THR A 758 16.26 5.43 -30.78
N GLU A 759 16.05 4.22 -31.33
CA GLU A 759 14.75 3.54 -31.25
C GLU A 759 14.26 3.39 -29.80
N ARG A 760 15.19 3.16 -28.87
CA ARG A 760 14.89 3.07 -27.43
C ARG A 760 14.44 4.40 -26.82
N ASP A 761 14.96 5.52 -27.30
CA ASP A 761 14.52 6.87 -26.88
C ASP A 761 13.09 7.18 -27.34
N LEU A 762 12.69 6.67 -28.51
CA LEU A 762 11.33 6.85 -29.03
C LEU A 762 10.28 6.11 -28.20
N ILE A 763 10.65 5.00 -27.56
CA ILE A 763 9.74 4.19 -26.73
C ILE A 763 9.37 4.95 -25.45
N ALA A 764 10.36 5.48 -24.72
CA ALA A 764 10.11 6.24 -23.48
C ALA A 764 9.36 7.57 -23.74
N ARG A 765 9.53 8.18 -24.92
CA ARG A 765 8.73 9.32 -25.39
C ARG A 765 7.23 9.05 -25.46
N GLY A 766 6.80 7.79 -25.55
CA GLY A 766 5.38 7.40 -25.54
C GLY A 766 4.74 7.37 -24.15
N GLY A 767 5.46 7.72 -23.08
CA GLY A 767 4.97 7.65 -21.69
C GLY A 767 4.91 6.24 -21.11
N THR A 768 5.55 5.26 -21.77
CA THR A 768 5.63 3.86 -21.33
C THR A 768 6.94 3.22 -21.80
N ILE A 769 7.63 2.49 -20.92
CA ILE A 769 8.75 1.62 -21.32
C ILE A 769 8.20 0.22 -21.58
N ALA A 770 7.79 -0.03 -22.83
CA ALA A 770 7.26 -1.31 -23.27
C ALA A 770 8.34 -2.41 -23.27
N ASN A 771 7.91 -3.68 -23.22
CA ASN A 771 8.80 -4.85 -23.25
C ASN A 771 9.87 -4.82 -22.13
N THR A 772 9.47 -4.42 -20.91
CA THR A 772 10.37 -4.14 -19.79
C THR A 772 11.37 -5.26 -19.51
N ALA A 773 10.94 -6.52 -19.45
CA ALA A 773 11.84 -7.66 -19.20
C ALA A 773 13.00 -7.75 -20.22
N LEU A 774 12.71 -7.54 -21.51
CA LEU A 774 13.75 -7.52 -22.55
C LEU A 774 14.71 -6.35 -22.33
N ARG A 775 14.18 -5.16 -22.07
CA ARG A 775 15.01 -3.96 -21.89
C ARG A 775 15.95 -4.06 -20.68
N VAL A 776 15.45 -4.62 -19.58
CA VAL A 776 16.25 -4.88 -18.39
C VAL A 776 17.35 -5.90 -18.69
N ALA A 777 17.01 -7.03 -19.32
CA ALA A 777 17.98 -8.05 -19.66
C ALA A 777 19.07 -7.50 -20.60
N GLU A 778 18.71 -6.72 -21.61
CA GLU A 778 19.67 -6.09 -22.53
C GLU A 778 20.56 -5.06 -21.81
N ASP A 779 19.99 -4.24 -20.94
CA ASP A 779 20.71 -3.19 -20.22
C ASP A 779 21.70 -3.77 -19.21
N MET A 780 21.30 -4.81 -18.48
CA MET A 780 22.16 -5.53 -17.54
C MET A 780 23.27 -6.28 -18.27
N TRP A 781 22.93 -7.01 -19.34
CA TRP A 781 23.90 -7.79 -20.11
C TRP A 781 24.99 -6.89 -20.72
N ASN A 782 24.62 -5.76 -21.33
CA ASN A 782 25.62 -4.84 -21.91
C ASN A 782 26.56 -4.26 -20.84
N LEU A 783 26.03 -3.92 -19.66
CA LEU A 783 26.83 -3.40 -18.56
C LEU A 783 27.77 -4.47 -17.99
N ASP A 784 27.28 -5.69 -17.80
CA ASP A 784 28.05 -6.80 -17.27
C ASP A 784 29.12 -7.26 -18.26
N GLU A 785 28.83 -7.35 -19.56
CA GLU A 785 29.85 -7.71 -20.57
C GLU A 785 31.00 -6.69 -20.58
N TRP A 786 30.71 -5.40 -20.43
CA TRP A 786 31.76 -4.37 -20.31
C TRP A 786 32.58 -4.52 -19.03
N ARG A 787 31.94 -4.78 -17.88
CA ARG A 787 32.64 -4.98 -16.60
C ARG A 787 33.47 -6.26 -16.61
N MET A 788 32.89 -7.37 -17.07
CA MET A 788 33.52 -8.67 -17.15
C MET A 788 34.68 -8.66 -18.14
N SER A 789 34.52 -8.09 -19.34
CA SER A 789 35.62 -7.98 -20.31
C SER A 789 36.82 -7.20 -19.73
N ARG A 790 36.57 -6.16 -18.93
CA ARG A 790 37.63 -5.44 -18.21
C ARG A 790 38.32 -6.32 -17.16
N LEU A 791 37.57 -7.13 -16.40
CA LEU A 791 38.14 -8.08 -15.44
C LEU A 791 38.94 -9.20 -16.14
N ARG A 792 38.44 -9.72 -17.28
CA ARG A 792 39.12 -10.73 -18.12
C ARG A 792 40.48 -10.24 -18.61
N GLN A 793 40.61 -8.96 -18.99
CA GLN A 793 41.90 -8.36 -19.39
C GLN A 793 42.98 -8.51 -18.30
N PHE A 794 42.57 -8.53 -17.03
CA PHE A 794 43.45 -8.74 -15.87
C PHE A 794 43.46 -10.17 -15.32
N ARG A 795 42.91 -11.14 -16.08
CA ARG A 795 42.78 -12.56 -15.70
C ARG A 795 41.97 -12.81 -14.43
N ILE A 796 41.06 -11.90 -14.07
CA ILE A 796 40.08 -12.11 -13.00
C ILE A 796 38.85 -12.74 -13.65
N ILE A 797 38.78 -14.07 -13.64
CA ILE A 797 37.74 -14.84 -14.32
C ILE A 797 36.98 -15.68 -13.30
N ASN A 798 35.65 -15.68 -13.39
CA ASN A 798 34.77 -16.54 -12.61
C ASN A 798 33.92 -17.37 -13.59
N GLU A 799 34.20 -18.66 -13.68
CA GLU A 799 33.53 -19.57 -14.62
C GLU A 799 32.02 -19.64 -14.41
N GLY A 800 31.55 -19.54 -13.16
CA GLY A 800 30.12 -19.51 -12.85
C GLY A 800 29.43 -18.27 -13.40
N LEU A 801 30.11 -17.12 -13.40
CA LEU A 801 29.59 -15.88 -13.98
C LEU A 801 29.59 -15.92 -15.51
N GLU A 802 30.67 -16.42 -16.13
CA GLU A 802 30.72 -16.59 -17.59
C GLU A 802 29.59 -17.51 -18.09
N GLN A 803 29.29 -18.59 -17.34
CA GLN A 803 28.19 -19.49 -17.70
C GLN A 803 26.83 -18.78 -17.61
N LEU A 804 26.56 -18.05 -16.53
CA LEU A 804 25.30 -17.31 -16.36
C LEU A 804 25.13 -16.24 -17.46
N HIS A 805 26.20 -15.47 -17.72
CA HIS A 805 26.21 -14.41 -18.72
C HIS A 805 26.06 -14.95 -20.16
N GLY A 806 26.67 -16.10 -20.45
CA GLY A 806 26.49 -16.80 -21.72
C GLY A 806 25.06 -17.33 -21.92
N LEU A 807 24.44 -17.90 -20.89
CA LEU A 807 23.04 -18.34 -20.92
C LEU A 807 22.08 -17.16 -21.12
N ALA A 808 22.33 -16.03 -20.44
CA ALA A 808 21.56 -14.82 -20.64
C ALA A 808 21.60 -14.36 -22.10
N LYS A 809 22.79 -14.39 -22.74
CA LYS A 809 22.95 -14.04 -24.16
C LYS A 809 22.13 -14.93 -25.08
N GLU A 810 22.20 -16.25 -24.89
CA GLU A 810 21.43 -17.23 -25.68
C GLU A 810 19.92 -16.94 -25.60
N HIS A 811 19.43 -16.68 -24.39
CA HIS A 811 18.01 -16.39 -24.15
C HIS A 811 17.59 -15.01 -24.71
N LEU A 812 18.45 -13.99 -24.63
CA LEU A 812 18.22 -12.68 -25.26
C LEU A 812 18.02 -12.81 -26.78
N ASP A 813 18.88 -13.58 -27.44
CA ASP A 813 18.81 -13.75 -28.90
C ASP A 813 17.55 -14.53 -29.31
N LYS A 814 17.16 -15.55 -28.54
CA LYS A 814 15.88 -16.25 -28.72
C LYS A 814 14.67 -15.35 -28.50
N ALA A 815 14.72 -14.48 -27.48
CA ALA A 815 13.66 -13.52 -27.20
C ALA A 815 13.46 -12.54 -28.37
N ARG A 816 14.55 -11.97 -28.91
CA ARG A 816 14.49 -11.08 -30.08
C ARG A 816 13.89 -11.78 -31.30
N ALA A 817 14.34 -13.00 -31.61
CA ALA A 817 13.79 -13.77 -32.72
C ALA A 817 12.29 -14.13 -32.53
N ALA A 818 11.83 -14.34 -31.30
CA ALA A 818 10.41 -14.54 -31.01
C ALA A 818 9.60 -13.24 -31.15
N LEU A 819 10.13 -12.10 -30.71
CA LEU A 819 9.50 -10.80 -30.84
C LEU A 819 9.32 -10.39 -32.31
N GLU A 820 10.32 -10.62 -33.15
CA GLU A 820 10.26 -10.39 -34.61
C GLU A 820 9.15 -11.21 -35.28
N ARG A 821 8.97 -12.46 -34.83
CA ARG A 821 7.88 -13.35 -35.26
C ARG A 821 6.53 -13.02 -34.62
N ARG A 822 6.48 -12.02 -33.72
CA ARG A 822 5.32 -11.65 -32.91
C ARG A 822 4.77 -12.81 -32.10
N ASP A 823 5.64 -13.70 -31.64
CA ASP A 823 5.31 -14.75 -30.69
C ASP A 823 5.56 -14.25 -29.27
N TYR A 824 4.62 -13.44 -28.77
CA TYR A 824 4.73 -12.75 -27.48
C TYR A 824 4.83 -13.73 -26.30
N ALA A 825 4.22 -14.89 -26.46
CA ALA A 825 4.23 -15.97 -25.49
C ALA A 825 5.65 -16.50 -25.23
N THR A 826 6.36 -16.87 -26.29
CA THR A 826 7.73 -17.40 -26.20
C THR A 826 8.76 -16.29 -25.99
N PHE A 827 8.51 -15.11 -26.57
CA PHE A 827 9.30 -13.91 -26.31
C PHE A 827 9.43 -13.62 -24.81
N ASP A 828 8.31 -13.62 -24.10
CA ASP A 828 8.30 -13.21 -22.69
C ASP A 828 9.04 -14.19 -21.78
N SER A 829 8.85 -15.49 -21.98
CA SER A 829 9.58 -16.54 -21.24
C SER A 829 11.09 -16.40 -21.45
N TYR A 830 11.55 -16.22 -22.69
CA TYR A 830 12.98 -16.03 -22.95
C TYR A 830 13.53 -14.71 -22.40
N ALA A 831 12.77 -13.62 -22.50
CA ALA A 831 13.19 -12.32 -21.96
C ALA A 831 13.31 -12.35 -20.42
N ARG A 832 12.34 -12.96 -19.73
CA ARG A 832 12.36 -13.16 -18.27
C ARG A 832 13.47 -14.10 -17.83
N ALA A 833 13.71 -15.19 -18.56
CA ALA A 833 14.83 -16.09 -18.29
C ALA A 833 16.18 -15.37 -18.41
N ALA A 834 16.38 -14.58 -19.47
CA ALA A 834 17.58 -13.77 -19.64
C ALA A 834 17.77 -12.77 -18.50
N TRP A 835 16.69 -12.06 -18.13
CA TRP A 835 16.70 -11.17 -16.97
C TRP A 835 17.05 -11.93 -15.67
N GLY A 836 16.48 -13.11 -15.44
CA GLY A 836 16.78 -13.92 -14.26
C GLY A 836 18.24 -14.35 -14.15
N TYR A 837 18.89 -14.68 -15.28
CA TYR A 837 20.32 -14.99 -15.30
C TYR A 837 21.18 -13.76 -14.99
N GLU A 838 20.90 -12.60 -15.60
CA GLU A 838 21.63 -11.35 -15.34
C GLU A 838 21.38 -10.79 -13.94
N ALA A 839 20.14 -10.88 -13.42
CA ALA A 839 19.80 -10.49 -12.05
C ALA A 839 20.59 -11.29 -11.00
N ARG A 840 21.11 -12.46 -11.38
CA ARG A 840 22.01 -13.27 -10.58
C ARG A 840 23.48 -12.96 -10.83
N ALA A 841 23.88 -12.72 -12.08
CA ALA A 841 25.26 -12.40 -12.43
C ALA A 841 25.70 -11.01 -11.93
N TYR A 842 24.85 -10.00 -12.09
CA TYR A 842 25.17 -8.60 -11.81
C TYR A 842 25.69 -8.33 -10.39
N PRO A 843 25.04 -8.80 -9.30
CA PRO A 843 25.56 -8.58 -7.95
C PRO A 843 26.95 -9.19 -7.74
N ASP A 844 27.22 -10.33 -8.36
CA ASP A 844 28.49 -11.04 -8.23
C ASP A 844 29.60 -10.35 -9.07
N VAL A 845 29.27 -9.83 -10.25
CA VAL A 845 30.17 -8.98 -11.06
C VAL A 845 30.53 -7.71 -10.28
N GLN A 846 29.52 -7.05 -9.70
CA GLN A 846 29.72 -5.86 -8.87
C GLN A 846 30.53 -6.17 -7.61
N ALA A 847 30.24 -7.29 -6.93
CA ALA A 847 31.00 -7.73 -5.75
C ALA A 847 32.46 -7.99 -6.10
N THR A 848 32.73 -8.67 -7.21
CA THR A 848 34.10 -8.93 -7.69
C THR A 848 34.85 -7.62 -7.94
N ALA A 849 34.23 -6.64 -8.60
CA ALA A 849 34.82 -5.32 -8.80
C ALA A 849 35.05 -4.57 -7.48
N ASN A 850 34.09 -4.60 -6.55
CA ASN A 850 34.20 -3.97 -5.25
C ASN A 850 35.28 -4.60 -4.37
N ASP A 851 35.46 -5.92 -4.43
CA ASP A 851 36.50 -6.64 -3.69
C ASP A 851 37.90 -6.27 -4.17
N VAL A 852 38.07 -6.05 -5.47
CA VAL A 852 39.30 -5.48 -6.05
C VAL A 852 39.59 -4.10 -5.45
N VAL A 853 38.59 -3.20 -5.39
CA VAL A 853 38.73 -1.86 -4.81
C VAL A 853 39.03 -1.92 -3.31
N ARG A 854 38.29 -2.74 -2.55
CA ARG A 854 38.50 -2.94 -1.10
C ARG A 854 39.88 -3.52 -0.82
N GLY A 855 40.35 -4.44 -1.67
CA GLY A 855 41.71 -4.97 -1.61
C GLY A 855 42.75 -3.87 -1.75
N VAL A 856 42.60 -2.94 -2.70
CA VAL A 856 43.49 -1.78 -2.84
C VAL A 856 43.48 -0.92 -1.58
N ILE A 857 42.31 -0.57 -1.05
CA ILE A 857 42.20 0.23 0.18
C ILE A 857 42.88 -0.49 1.36
N PHE A 858 42.70 -1.81 1.48
CA PHE A 858 43.34 -2.61 2.52
C PHE A 858 44.87 -2.63 2.39
N TYR A 859 45.39 -2.81 1.17
CA TYR A 859 46.84 -2.73 0.93
C TYR A 859 47.39 -1.33 1.22
N MET A 860 46.66 -0.27 0.89
CA MET A 860 47.03 1.10 1.24
C MET A 860 47.05 1.35 2.74
N PHE A 861 46.10 0.77 3.46
CA PHE A 861 46.09 0.82 4.91
C PHE A 861 47.31 0.11 5.53
N LEU A 862 47.67 -1.07 5.03
CA LEU A 862 48.88 -1.80 5.48
C LEU A 862 50.18 -1.10 5.09
N LEU A 863 50.17 -0.29 4.02
CA LEU A 863 51.35 0.41 3.57
C LEU A 863 51.83 1.48 4.55
N MET A 864 50.92 2.11 5.31
CA MET A 864 51.29 3.11 6.33
C MET A 864 52.16 2.55 7.47
N PRO A 865 51.77 1.50 8.21
CA PRO A 865 52.62 0.90 9.22
C PRO A 865 53.86 0.27 8.60
N PHE A 866 53.76 -0.32 7.40
CA PHE A 866 54.93 -0.85 6.70
C PHE A 866 55.97 0.24 6.42
N ALA A 867 55.58 1.40 5.90
CA ALA A 867 56.49 2.49 5.60
C ALA A 867 57.16 3.05 6.87
N TYR A 868 56.40 3.12 7.97
CA TYR A 868 56.94 3.43 9.29
C TYR A 868 57.98 2.38 9.74
N PHE A 869 57.66 1.09 9.65
CA PHE A 869 58.59 0.03 10.06
C PHE A 869 59.82 -0.05 9.17
N MET A 870 59.67 0.21 7.86
CA MET A 870 60.77 0.23 6.92
C MET A 870 61.71 1.40 7.20
N GLU A 871 61.19 2.58 7.58
CA GLU A 871 62.02 3.68 8.09
C GLU A 871 62.83 3.24 9.30
N ARG A 872 62.18 2.58 10.27
CA ARG A 872 62.83 2.10 11.50
C ARG A 872 63.91 1.05 11.23
N LEU A 873 63.68 0.18 10.26
CA LEU A 873 64.60 -0.89 9.88
C LEU A 873 65.81 -0.37 9.09
N LEU A 874 65.61 0.56 8.14
CA LEU A 874 66.66 1.04 7.23
C LEU A 874 67.47 2.21 7.82
N PHE A 875 66.80 3.23 8.38
CA PHE A 875 67.44 4.48 8.81
C PHE A 875 67.43 4.63 10.33
N GLY A 876 66.25 4.50 10.96
CA GLY A 876 66.05 4.64 12.40
C GLY A 876 66.43 6.02 12.94
N PHE A 877 65.87 7.08 12.35
CA PHE A 877 66.12 8.45 12.79
C PHE A 877 65.53 8.72 14.19
N SER A 878 66.27 9.44 15.03
CA SER A 878 65.81 9.87 16.36
C SER A 878 64.93 11.12 16.33
N ASP A 879 65.11 11.99 15.33
CA ASP A 879 64.27 13.16 15.11
C ASP A 879 62.95 12.75 14.46
N LEU A 880 61.84 13.00 15.16
CA LEU A 880 60.48 12.69 14.74
C LEU A 880 60.17 13.32 13.36
N LYS A 881 60.69 14.51 13.06
CA LYS A 881 60.45 15.18 11.77
C LYS A 881 61.07 14.40 10.61
N ARG A 882 62.35 14.02 10.76
CA ARG A 882 63.07 13.24 9.74
C ARG A 882 62.49 11.84 9.58
N GLN A 883 62.07 11.25 10.71
CA GLN A 883 61.43 9.95 10.73
C GLN A 883 60.12 9.94 9.94
N LEU A 884 59.21 10.87 10.23
CA LEU A 884 57.92 10.94 9.56
C LEU A 884 58.06 11.32 8.09
N LEU A 885 58.98 12.23 7.75
CA LEU A 885 59.30 12.58 6.37
C LEU A 885 59.82 11.38 5.58
N THR A 886 60.74 10.60 6.16
CA THR A 886 61.33 9.43 5.50
C THR A 886 60.30 8.31 5.33
N ALA A 887 59.47 8.04 6.34
CA ALA A 887 58.35 7.11 6.24
C ALA A 887 57.36 7.53 5.15
N PHE A 888 57.06 8.82 5.02
CA PHE A 888 56.21 9.34 3.96
C PHE A 888 56.82 9.16 2.56
N ILE A 889 58.12 9.40 2.40
CA ILE A 889 58.83 9.14 1.13
C ILE A 889 58.82 7.64 0.79
N ILE A 890 59.07 6.77 1.77
CA ILE A 890 58.99 5.31 1.57
C ILE A 890 57.58 4.90 1.15
N PHE A 891 56.55 5.46 1.79
CA PHE A 891 55.15 5.23 1.42
C PHE A 891 54.91 5.59 -0.05
N LEU A 892 55.32 6.78 -0.51
CA LEU A 892 55.14 7.21 -1.90
C LEU A 892 55.91 6.33 -2.91
N LEU A 893 57.14 5.95 -2.59
CA LEU A 893 57.95 5.08 -3.45
C LEU A 893 57.34 3.69 -3.60
N VAL A 894 56.95 3.07 -2.48
CA VAL A 894 56.37 1.73 -2.50
C VAL A 894 54.97 1.77 -3.10
N PHE A 895 54.20 2.84 -2.87
CA PHE A 895 52.93 3.07 -3.56
C PHE A 895 53.12 3.10 -5.09
N PHE A 896 54.09 3.87 -5.58
CA PHE A 896 54.34 3.96 -7.02
C PHE A 896 54.78 2.62 -7.58
N ALA A 897 55.67 1.90 -6.91
CA ALA A 897 56.06 0.55 -7.32
C ALA A 897 54.86 -0.41 -7.35
N PHE A 898 54.03 -0.40 -6.31
CA PHE A 898 52.88 -1.30 -6.20
C PHE A 898 51.77 -0.96 -7.21
N SER A 899 51.58 0.31 -7.55
CA SER A 899 50.60 0.74 -8.56
C SER A 899 50.94 0.29 -9.98
N GLN A 900 52.23 0.06 -10.27
CA GLN A 900 52.67 -0.50 -11.56
C GLN A 900 52.56 -2.03 -11.62
N ILE A 901 52.77 -2.70 -10.48
CA ILE A 901 52.84 -4.18 -10.42
C ILE A 901 51.45 -4.80 -10.21
N HIS A 902 50.62 -4.19 -9.37
CA HIS A 902 49.37 -4.81 -8.94
C HIS A 902 48.19 -4.40 -9.83
N PRO A 903 47.53 -5.32 -10.55
CA PRO A 903 46.51 -5.01 -11.56
C PRO A 903 45.29 -4.26 -11.01
N ALA A 904 44.95 -4.48 -9.73
CA ALA A 904 43.84 -3.77 -9.09
C ALA A 904 43.96 -2.22 -9.14
N PHE A 905 45.17 -1.67 -9.20
CA PHE A 905 45.37 -0.21 -9.28
C PHE A 905 44.90 0.37 -10.62
N GLN A 906 44.86 -0.44 -11.68
CA GLN A 906 44.36 -0.05 -12.99
C GLN A 906 42.83 -0.24 -13.12
N LEU A 907 42.23 -1.04 -12.24
CA LEU A 907 40.78 -1.27 -12.17
C LEU A 907 40.04 -0.20 -11.36
N VAL A 908 40.73 0.47 -10.42
CA VAL A 908 40.15 1.57 -9.63
C VAL A 908 40.08 2.83 -10.50
N SER A 909 38.85 3.29 -10.80
CA SER A 909 38.58 4.46 -11.65
C SER A 909 39.16 5.77 -11.11
N ASN A 910 39.30 5.91 -9.78
CA ASN A 910 39.80 7.12 -9.12
C ASN A 910 40.98 6.83 -8.17
N LEU A 911 42.04 6.22 -8.69
CA LEU A 911 43.21 5.86 -7.87
C LEU A 911 43.82 7.05 -7.11
N PHE A 912 43.86 8.23 -7.74
CA PHE A 912 44.39 9.45 -7.13
C PHE A 912 43.57 9.95 -5.94
N VAL A 913 42.25 9.73 -5.94
CA VAL A 913 41.39 10.11 -4.81
C VAL A 913 41.70 9.24 -3.59
N VAL A 914 41.89 7.93 -3.81
CA VAL A 914 42.31 6.99 -2.75
C VAL A 914 43.68 7.41 -2.20
N LEU A 915 44.65 7.69 -3.07
CA LEU A 915 45.97 8.18 -2.67
C LEU A 915 45.87 9.48 -1.86
N LEU A 916 45.10 10.46 -2.34
CA LEU A 916 44.89 11.74 -1.66
C LEU A 916 44.28 11.54 -0.27
N ALA A 917 43.29 10.65 -0.12
CA ALA A 917 42.69 10.32 1.15
C ALA A 917 43.71 9.75 2.15
N PHE A 918 44.59 8.84 1.71
CA PHE A 918 45.65 8.30 2.57
C PHE A 918 46.75 9.31 2.88
N ILE A 919 47.10 10.20 1.94
CA ILE A 919 48.01 11.32 2.21
C ILE A 919 47.41 12.26 3.25
N MET A 920 46.13 12.64 3.11
CA MET A 920 45.43 13.45 4.11
C MET A 920 45.41 12.75 5.47
N LEU A 921 45.10 11.45 5.52
CA LEU A 921 45.13 10.67 6.76
C LEU A 921 46.53 10.64 7.39
N ALA A 922 47.58 10.42 6.61
CA ALA A 922 48.96 10.38 7.10
C ALA A 922 49.41 11.76 7.63
N LEU A 923 49.06 12.84 6.93
CA LEU A 923 49.33 14.21 7.36
C LEU A 923 48.54 14.58 8.63
N SER A 924 47.27 14.22 8.69
CA SER A 924 46.44 14.42 9.89
C SER A 924 47.00 13.66 11.09
N LEU A 925 47.39 12.39 10.92
CA LEU A 925 48.04 11.60 11.99
C LEU A 925 49.35 12.26 12.45
N LEU A 926 50.19 12.74 11.53
CA LEU A 926 51.42 13.46 11.86
C LEU A 926 51.13 14.69 12.73
N VAL A 927 50.14 15.51 12.34
CA VAL A 927 49.75 16.70 13.09
C VAL A 927 49.19 16.31 14.46
N THR A 928 48.30 15.32 14.53
CA THR A 928 47.73 14.82 15.78
C THR A 928 48.82 14.30 16.73
N PHE A 929 49.79 13.52 16.24
CA PHE A 929 50.91 13.04 17.06
C PHE A 929 51.81 14.17 17.53
N MET A 930 52.08 15.16 16.67
CA MET A 930 52.89 16.33 17.05
C MET A 930 52.18 17.17 18.12
N VAL A 931 50.87 17.39 17.98
CA VAL A 931 50.05 18.14 18.94
C VAL A 931 49.92 17.37 20.25
N ALA A 932 49.61 16.07 20.21
CA ALA A 932 49.51 15.21 21.38
C ALA A 932 50.85 15.13 22.13
N GLY A 933 51.97 14.99 21.41
CA GLY A 933 53.31 15.00 22.00
C GLY A 933 53.63 16.31 22.71
N LYS A 934 53.34 17.46 22.07
CA LYS A 934 53.49 18.78 22.72
C LYS A 934 52.55 18.95 23.91
N PHE A 935 51.31 18.50 23.80
CA PHE A 935 50.31 18.58 24.87
C PHE A 935 50.73 17.73 26.07
N GLU A 936 51.26 16.53 25.85
CA GLU A 936 51.79 15.66 26.91
C GLU A 936 53.03 16.28 27.56
N GLU A 937 53.91 16.92 26.78
CA GLU A 937 55.06 17.67 27.29
C GLU A 937 54.62 18.85 28.18
N GLN A 938 53.61 19.60 27.75
CA GLN A 938 53.01 20.68 28.53
C GLN A 938 52.29 20.17 29.79
N LEU A 939 51.53 19.07 29.70
CA LEU A 939 50.89 18.42 30.86
C LEU A 939 51.92 17.92 31.86
N LYS A 940 53.05 17.35 31.41
CA LYS A 940 54.16 16.95 32.29
C LYS A 940 54.81 18.16 32.96
N GLN A 941 54.95 19.29 32.26
CA GLN A 941 55.43 20.54 32.85
C GLN A 941 54.45 21.09 33.89
N LEU A 942 53.13 21.04 33.62
CA LEU A 942 52.08 21.48 34.53
C LEU A 942 51.95 20.57 35.77
N ASN A 943 51.96 19.25 35.59
CA ASN A 943 51.95 18.28 36.68
C ASN A 943 53.21 18.35 37.54
N ARG A 944 54.37 18.68 36.95
CA ARG A 944 55.62 18.96 37.70
C ARG A 944 55.51 20.20 38.59
N GLN A 945 54.65 21.15 38.26
CA GLN A 945 54.40 22.33 39.10
C GLN A 945 53.39 22.06 40.24
N ILE A 946 52.49 21.08 40.09
CA ILE A 946 51.40 20.82 41.04
C ILE A 946 51.68 19.64 41.98
N SER A 947 52.41 18.62 41.54
CA SER A 947 52.64 17.38 42.33
C SER A 947 54.12 17.01 42.33
N GLY A 948 54.80 17.26 43.45
CA GLY A 948 56.22 16.92 43.66
C GLY A 948 56.52 15.42 43.81
N ILE A 949 55.88 14.53 43.03
CA ILE A 949 56.09 13.08 43.09
C ILE A 949 56.45 12.54 41.71
N HIS A 950 57.64 11.92 41.60
CA HIS A 950 58.04 11.13 40.45
C HIS A 950 57.34 9.76 40.47
N ARG A 951 56.19 9.65 39.81
CA ARG A 951 55.75 8.36 39.25
C ARG A 951 55.69 8.49 37.74
N ALA A 952 56.69 7.91 37.08
CA ALA A 952 56.57 7.58 35.67
C ALA A 952 55.54 6.46 35.56
N ASP A 953 54.27 6.82 35.41
CA ASP A 953 53.25 5.86 34.99
C ASP A 953 53.48 5.61 33.49
N ILE A 954 54.42 4.70 33.21
CA ILE A 954 54.72 4.29 31.85
C ILE A 954 53.53 3.45 31.41
N GLY A 955 52.60 4.08 30.70
CA GLY A 955 51.44 3.40 30.13
C GLY A 955 51.87 2.11 29.44
N ARG A 956 51.15 1.00 29.66
CA ARG A 956 51.51 -0.32 29.12
C ARG A 956 51.78 -0.30 27.60
N VAL A 957 51.15 0.64 26.90
CA VAL A 957 51.33 0.90 25.46
C VAL A 957 52.71 1.47 25.13
N SER A 958 53.27 2.38 25.94
CA SER A 958 54.60 2.96 25.68
C SER A 958 55.74 1.99 26.03
N VAL A 959 55.58 1.12 27.04
CA VAL A 959 56.51 0.00 27.30
C VAL A 959 56.53 -0.98 26.12
N ALA A 960 55.35 -1.38 25.63
CA ALA A 960 55.24 -2.27 24.48
C ALA A 960 55.87 -1.65 23.22
N PHE A 961 55.64 -0.36 22.97
CA PHE A 961 56.22 0.36 21.84
C PHE A 961 57.74 0.51 21.95
N ALA A 962 58.28 0.74 23.15
CA ALA A 962 59.73 0.79 23.39
C ALA A 962 60.38 -0.59 23.18
N ALA A 963 59.79 -1.66 23.72
CA ALA A 963 60.25 -3.04 23.50
C ALA A 963 60.22 -3.43 22.02
N PHE A 964 59.18 -3.00 21.30
CA PHE A 964 59.05 -3.21 19.86
C PHE A 964 60.14 -2.48 19.06
N ASN A 965 60.37 -1.19 19.31
CA ASN A 965 61.44 -0.43 18.66
C ASN A 965 62.83 -1.01 18.96
N LEU A 966 63.05 -1.53 20.18
CA LEU A 966 64.27 -2.25 20.55
C LEU A 966 64.44 -3.54 19.73
N GLY A 967 63.33 -4.26 19.49
CA GLY A 967 63.28 -5.43 18.61
C GLY A 967 63.69 -5.12 17.16
N VAL A 968 63.13 -4.05 16.58
CA VAL A 968 63.49 -3.60 15.21
C VAL A 968 64.97 -3.16 15.14
N SER A 969 65.47 -2.49 16.19
CA SER A 969 66.88 -2.11 16.28
C SER A 969 67.83 -3.32 16.32
N ASN A 970 67.44 -4.42 17.00
CA ASN A 970 68.18 -5.68 17.01
C ASN A 970 68.16 -6.38 15.63
N MET A 971 67.05 -6.31 14.90
CA MET A 971 66.96 -6.81 13.52
C MET A 971 67.91 -6.06 12.58
N ARG A 972 68.06 -4.74 12.76
CA ARG A 972 69.01 -3.93 11.97
C ARG A 972 70.48 -4.30 12.23
N ARG A 973 70.84 -4.69 13.45
CA ARG A 973 72.22 -5.11 13.80
C ARG A 973 72.61 -6.46 13.20
N ARG A 974 71.67 -7.38 13.00
CA ARG A 974 71.92 -8.74 12.47
C ARG A 974 71.44 -8.90 11.03
N LYS A 975 71.98 -8.08 10.12
CA LYS A 975 71.51 -7.92 8.73
C LYS A 975 71.31 -9.24 7.97
N ALA A 976 72.30 -10.15 7.99
CA ALA A 976 72.21 -11.43 7.28
C ALA A 976 71.05 -12.31 7.79
N ARG A 977 70.91 -12.45 9.11
CA ARG A 977 69.83 -13.24 9.73
C ARG A 977 68.47 -12.62 9.39
N THR A 978 68.34 -11.31 9.55
CA THR A 978 67.10 -10.58 9.25
C THR A 978 66.68 -10.73 7.79
N VAL A 979 67.62 -10.61 6.83
CA VAL A 979 67.33 -10.78 5.41
C VAL A 979 66.87 -12.22 5.11
N LEU A 980 67.60 -13.23 5.60
CA LEU A 980 67.22 -14.62 5.41
C LEU A 980 65.85 -14.94 6.04
N THR A 981 65.60 -14.51 7.29
CA THR A 981 64.31 -14.74 7.96
C THR A 981 63.16 -14.02 7.26
N SER A 982 63.36 -12.78 6.80
CA SER A 982 62.36 -12.05 6.03
C SER A 982 62.07 -12.74 4.69
N ILE A 983 63.09 -13.17 3.96
CA ILE A 983 62.92 -13.93 2.71
C ILE A 983 62.14 -15.22 2.98
N THR A 984 62.48 -15.97 4.03
CA THR A 984 61.76 -17.19 4.40
C THR A 984 60.31 -16.91 4.74
N LEU A 985 60.02 -15.87 5.53
CA LEU A 985 58.64 -15.50 5.87
C LEU A 985 57.85 -15.05 4.64
N VAL A 986 58.46 -14.27 3.75
CA VAL A 986 57.84 -13.83 2.50
C VAL A 986 57.55 -15.03 1.60
N LEU A 987 58.52 -15.93 1.40
CA LEU A 987 58.33 -17.17 0.62
C LEU A 987 57.27 -18.06 1.23
N LEU A 988 57.31 -18.30 2.55
CA LEU A 988 56.32 -19.12 3.25
C LEU A 988 54.91 -18.53 3.08
N THR A 989 54.78 -17.22 3.31
CA THR A 989 53.49 -16.51 3.16
C THR A 989 53.02 -16.55 1.71
N PHE A 990 53.91 -16.32 0.74
CA PHE A 990 53.62 -16.42 -0.68
C PHE A 990 53.15 -17.83 -1.07
N ILE A 991 53.84 -18.87 -0.59
CA ILE A 991 53.47 -20.28 -0.82
C ILE A 991 52.09 -20.54 -0.24
N VAL A 992 51.86 -20.23 1.05
CA VAL A 992 50.56 -20.46 1.70
C VAL A 992 49.45 -19.74 0.94
N LEU A 993 49.61 -18.45 0.62
CA LEU A 993 48.62 -17.66 -0.11
C LEU A 993 48.38 -18.18 -1.53
N SER A 994 49.42 -18.66 -2.22
CA SER A 994 49.30 -19.20 -3.58
C SER A 994 48.58 -20.54 -3.63
N PHE A 995 48.61 -21.33 -2.55
CA PHE A 995 47.94 -22.62 -2.45
C PHE A 995 46.55 -22.56 -1.78
N THR A 996 46.18 -21.46 -1.13
CA THR A 996 44.84 -21.27 -0.56
C THR A 996 43.89 -20.63 -1.57
N SER A 997 43.17 -21.44 -2.36
CA SER A 997 42.01 -20.94 -3.12
C SER A 997 40.71 -21.29 -2.40
N ILE A 998 39.91 -20.29 -2.03
CA ILE A 998 38.54 -20.50 -1.56
C ILE A 998 37.62 -20.36 -2.76
N VAL A 999 36.96 -21.45 -3.16
CA VAL A 999 35.97 -21.44 -4.23
C VAL A 999 34.58 -21.54 -3.61
N ASN A 1000 33.72 -20.58 -3.90
CA ASN A 1000 32.31 -20.62 -3.48
C ASN A 1000 31.52 -21.51 -4.45
N VAL A 1001 30.89 -22.58 -3.94
CA VAL A 1001 30.09 -23.51 -4.76
C VAL A 1001 28.65 -23.55 -4.26
N LEU A 1002 27.68 -23.64 -5.18
CA LEU A 1002 26.29 -23.87 -4.82
C LEU A 1002 26.07 -25.30 -4.32
N ARG A 1003 25.41 -25.43 -3.16
CA ARG A 1003 24.97 -26.72 -2.62
C ARG A 1003 23.45 -26.79 -2.57
N PHE A 1004 22.86 -27.76 -3.25
CA PHE A 1004 21.44 -28.09 -3.11
C PHE A 1004 21.24 -29.01 -1.90
N ASN A 1005 20.46 -28.57 -0.92
CA ASN A 1005 20.10 -29.40 0.24
C ASN A 1005 18.75 -30.08 -0.03
N LYS A 1006 18.73 -31.41 0.04
CA LYS A 1006 17.49 -32.21 -0.03
C LYS A 1006 17.19 -32.73 1.37
N VAL A 1007 16.01 -32.41 1.89
CA VAL A 1007 15.51 -32.93 3.17
C VAL A 1007 14.26 -33.76 2.89
N PRO A 1008 14.24 -35.06 3.27
CA PRO A 1008 13.03 -35.87 3.15
C PRO A 1008 11.90 -35.26 3.98
N ALA A 1009 10.74 -35.04 3.37
CA ALA A 1009 9.53 -34.68 4.10
C ALA A 1009 8.87 -35.95 4.66
N PRO A 1010 8.28 -35.92 5.88
CA PRO A 1010 7.55 -37.06 6.41
C PRO A 1010 6.26 -37.31 5.61
N GLY A 1011 5.94 -38.59 5.37
CA GLY A 1011 4.70 -39.03 4.72
C GLY A 1011 4.86 -39.44 3.26
N THR A 1012 3.82 -40.09 2.71
CA THR A 1012 3.72 -40.44 1.29
C THR A 1012 3.02 -39.31 0.53
N PRO A 1013 3.60 -38.81 -0.59
CA PRO A 1013 2.96 -37.76 -1.37
C PRO A 1013 1.67 -38.27 -2.02
N LEU A 1014 0.60 -37.47 -1.94
CA LEU A 1014 -0.71 -37.80 -2.55
C LEU A 1014 -0.72 -37.68 -4.09
N TYR A 1015 0.28 -36.99 -4.66
CA TYR A 1015 0.40 -36.77 -6.10
C TYR A 1015 1.87 -36.60 -6.49
N ASN A 1016 2.19 -36.94 -7.73
CA ASN A 1016 3.51 -36.68 -8.32
C ASN A 1016 3.56 -35.24 -8.83
N GLY A 1017 4.26 -34.36 -8.10
CA GLY A 1017 4.39 -32.96 -8.49
C GLY A 1017 5.36 -32.19 -7.61
N ILE A 1018 5.56 -30.91 -7.94
CA ILE A 1018 6.39 -29.98 -7.19
C ILE A 1018 5.47 -28.99 -6.48
N MET A 1019 5.58 -28.87 -5.16
CA MET A 1019 4.92 -27.82 -4.40
C MET A 1019 5.91 -26.69 -4.15
N ILE A 1020 5.64 -25.51 -4.71
CA ILE A 1020 6.38 -24.30 -4.43
C ILE A 1020 5.67 -23.57 -3.29
N ARG A 1021 6.41 -23.27 -2.21
CA ARG A 1021 5.89 -22.51 -1.07
C ARG A 1021 7.02 -21.74 -0.39
N THR A 1022 6.64 -20.70 0.33
CA THR A 1022 7.54 -20.04 1.28
C THR A 1022 7.82 -20.96 2.47
N ALA A 1023 8.97 -20.75 3.14
CA ALA A 1023 9.34 -21.56 4.31
C ALA A 1023 8.29 -21.44 5.44
N LEU A 1024 7.72 -20.24 5.61
CA LEU A 1024 6.76 -19.88 6.66
C LEU A 1024 5.29 -20.07 6.26
N TRP A 1025 4.99 -20.63 5.08
CA TRP A 1025 3.62 -20.78 4.55
C TRP A 1025 2.88 -19.45 4.29
N GLU A 1026 3.63 -18.34 4.18
CA GLU A 1026 3.11 -17.09 3.64
C GLU A 1026 2.55 -17.28 2.22
N PRO A 1027 1.48 -16.56 1.85
CA PRO A 1027 0.94 -16.59 0.49
C PRO A 1027 2.01 -16.18 -0.53
N LEU A 1028 2.11 -16.93 -1.63
CA LEU A 1028 2.83 -16.49 -2.81
C LEU A 1028 2.02 -15.39 -3.49
N GLN A 1029 2.70 -14.37 -3.99
CA GLN A 1029 2.04 -13.27 -4.67
C GLN A 1029 1.45 -13.75 -6.00
N GLU A 1030 0.33 -13.18 -6.44
CA GLU A 1030 -0.36 -13.54 -7.68
C GLU A 1030 0.54 -13.49 -8.93
N PRO A 1031 1.47 -12.53 -9.09
CA PRO A 1031 2.42 -12.56 -10.20
C PRO A 1031 3.29 -13.82 -10.25
N ALA A 1032 3.57 -14.48 -9.11
CA ALA A 1032 4.29 -15.75 -9.10
C ALA A 1032 3.49 -16.85 -9.81
N TYR A 1033 2.17 -16.89 -9.61
CA TYR A 1033 1.32 -17.86 -10.30
C TYR A 1033 1.31 -17.60 -11.80
N ARG A 1034 1.14 -16.34 -12.24
CA ARG A 1034 1.17 -15.98 -13.67
C ARG A 1034 2.49 -16.40 -14.31
N LEU A 1035 3.61 -16.07 -13.68
CA LEU A 1035 4.95 -16.44 -14.15
C LEU A 1035 5.12 -17.96 -14.27
N LEU A 1036 4.78 -18.72 -13.21
CA LEU A 1036 4.89 -20.18 -13.24
C LEU A 1036 3.97 -20.81 -14.28
N HIS A 1037 2.75 -20.30 -14.42
CA HIS A 1037 1.81 -20.77 -15.44
C HIS A 1037 2.34 -20.47 -16.86
N ASP A 1038 3.00 -19.34 -17.06
CA ASP A 1038 3.61 -18.97 -18.35
C ASP A 1038 4.85 -19.80 -18.70
N GLU A 1039 5.70 -20.12 -17.74
CA GLU A 1039 6.92 -20.90 -17.96
C GLU A 1039 6.64 -22.41 -18.12
N PHE A 1040 5.68 -22.95 -17.36
CA PHE A 1040 5.36 -24.38 -17.34
C PHE A 1040 4.06 -24.71 -18.07
N ARG A 1041 3.79 -24.07 -19.21
CA ARG A 1041 2.53 -24.24 -19.97
C ARG A 1041 2.27 -25.68 -20.44
N ASP A 1042 3.30 -26.50 -20.57
CA ASP A 1042 3.21 -27.93 -20.89
C ASP A 1042 2.80 -28.78 -19.68
N ARG A 1043 2.73 -28.20 -18.48
CA ARG A 1043 2.38 -28.84 -17.21
C ARG A 1043 1.18 -28.16 -16.56
N ALA A 1044 0.48 -28.90 -15.71
CA ALA A 1044 -0.60 -28.33 -14.90
C ALA A 1044 0.00 -27.50 -13.74
N VAL A 1045 -0.22 -26.18 -13.76
CA VAL A 1045 0.11 -25.28 -12.65
C VAL A 1045 -1.19 -24.83 -11.99
N ALA A 1046 -1.36 -25.15 -10.71
CA ALA A 1046 -2.56 -24.83 -9.95
C ALA A 1046 -2.20 -24.07 -8.67
N PRO A 1047 -2.80 -22.90 -8.41
CA PRO A 1047 -2.64 -22.21 -7.14
C PRO A 1047 -3.40 -22.99 -6.05
N ARG A 1048 -2.86 -22.99 -4.83
CA ARG A 1048 -3.57 -23.50 -3.64
C ARG A 1048 -3.97 -22.32 -2.77
N SER A 1049 -5.27 -22.20 -2.53
CA SER A 1049 -5.84 -21.16 -1.67
C SER A 1049 -6.36 -21.81 -0.39
N TRP A 1050 -6.14 -21.16 0.74
CA TRP A 1050 -6.72 -21.53 2.02
C TRP A 1050 -7.88 -20.58 2.31
N PHE A 1051 -9.06 -21.15 2.52
CA PHE A 1051 -10.20 -20.38 3.02
C PHE A 1051 -10.19 -20.46 4.54
N PHE A 1052 -9.77 -19.39 5.20
CA PHE A 1052 -9.91 -19.25 6.64
C PHE A 1052 -11.33 -18.75 6.91
N GLY A 1053 -12.27 -19.66 7.19
CA GLY A 1053 -13.65 -19.37 7.61
C GLY A 1053 -13.98 -20.03 8.94
#